data_AF-A0A7L6B471-F1
#
_entry.id   AF-A0A7L6B471-F1
#
_cell.length_a   1.000
_cell.length_b   1.000
_cell.length_c   1.000
_cell.angle_alpha   90.00
_cell.angle_beta   90.00
_cell.angle_gamma   90.00
#
_symmetry.space_group_name_H-M   'P 1'
#
loop_
_entity.id
_entity.type
_entity.pdbx_description
1 polymer ?
#
loop_
_entity_poly.entity_id
_entity_poly.type
_entity_poly.pdbx_seq_one_letter_code
_entity_poly.pdbx_strand_id
1 'polypeptide(L)'
;MTPKNHRRRLVTGLTAALLAGLSALAPTPASAAGGANLAAGKAVTTSGSVESYVGSNVTDGNQQTYWESPSHAFPQWVQVDLGAGVAVDQVKLKLPASAAWATRTETLTVQGSTDGSSFSTLSPSAGRVFDPATGNTVTIDFTAATVRYLRLTVTGNTGWPAAQIAELEIYGVAGQGGGDPGTPAGSNLAAGKPVDASSSVFTFVAANATDSSPTSYWESNGLPATLTVKLGADADVTAIVVKLNPDPVWGARTQTIEVRGRAQTATTFTSLKAAAAYGFDPSGNRNSVTIPVTARVAEVQLRFTGNTGAPGAQVADLQVLGGWAPNPDLVVTAASWSPTAPSEATPLTLNATVKNSGSATAAGTKVDFKLNGGVVASGTVGSLAAGATTTVSASAPAQAIGTYTLVAVVDPADTVAEQNNDNNSFTTSAPLVVGQAPGPDLQVLAIGSNPPSPAVGATVTFSVSVRNRGTSPAAASVTRLTVAGTVLNTSTAALAAGATATVAVTGSWTATAGGVTLTATADATGVVTETNETNNSLSQTMVVGRGAATPWVEYEAEAARYQGTLLEADALRTFGHTNFATESSGRKSVRLTSTGQFVEFTSTNPANSIVVRNSIPDAPNGGGLTASLSLYVNDTLVQKLTLSSRNSWLYGTSDDTESLSNTPQADARRLFDESHALLAQSYPAGTRFRLQRDATDTASFYIVDLIDLEQVAPPASKPAECTSITAYGAVPNDGIDDTAAIQRAVTDDQNGVIGCVWIPAGQWRQEQKILSADPNRGQYNQRGIRNATIRGAGMWHSQLYTETEPQNVVGNINHPHEGNVGFDIDDSTTISDLAIFGMTTNRANRGHGLNGRFGKNTKISNVWIEHVNVGAWVGRDYSDTPAYWNPGDGLEFTGMRIRNTYADGINFSNGTRNSRVFNSTFRTTGDDSLAVWANPRVKDTTVDVAHDNRFLNNTVQLPWRANGVAIYGGYGNTVENNLIADTMNYPGIMLATDHSPLPFSGTTLVANNGLYRCGGVFWNEDQEFGAITLFPASGDITGVTIRDTDVIDSTYDGIQFKNGGGSTPNVTISNVRIDRSNNGAGILAMSGARGSAALTNVTISNSADGDIVKQPGSTFTITGG
;
A
#
# COMPACT_ATOMS: atom_id res chain seq x y z
N MET A 1 20.26 114.36 -9.84
CA MET A 1 21.30 114.73 -10.83
C MET A 1 22.31 113.60 -10.94
N THR A 2 22.85 113.35 -12.14
CA THR A 2 24.09 112.60 -12.40
C THR A 2 25.30 113.22 -11.65
N PRO A 3 26.39 112.49 -11.32
CA PRO A 3 27.35 111.83 -12.26
C PRO A 3 27.67 110.35 -11.92
N LYS A 4 27.95 109.42 -12.85
CA LYS A 4 29.01 109.30 -13.90
C LYS A 4 30.42 108.94 -13.37
N ASN A 5 30.81 107.66 -13.56
CA ASN A 5 31.94 107.18 -14.39
C ASN A 5 33.26 108.02 -14.41
N HIS A 6 34.49 107.50 -14.20
CA HIS A 6 35.08 106.25 -14.72
C HIS A 6 36.62 106.12 -14.41
N ARG A 7 37.13 104.87 -14.39
CA ARG A 7 38.50 104.38 -14.78
C ARG A 7 39.75 104.47 -13.84
N ARG A 8 40.17 103.25 -13.43
CA ARG A 8 41.54 102.64 -13.44
C ARG A 8 42.68 103.21 -12.57
N ARG A 9 43.24 102.37 -11.68
CA ARG A 9 44.47 101.53 -11.93
C ARG A 9 44.79 100.56 -10.76
N LEU A 10 45.34 99.38 -11.12
CA LEU A 10 46.33 98.47 -10.47
C LEU A 10 46.38 98.25 -8.93
N VAL A 11 46.95 97.17 -8.36
CA VAL A 11 47.12 95.70 -8.66
C VAL A 11 48.05 95.14 -7.56
N THR A 12 47.63 94.07 -6.85
CA THR A 12 48.37 92.96 -6.19
C THR A 12 47.50 92.35 -5.08
N GLY A 13 47.39 91.03 -4.89
CA GLY A 13 47.85 89.90 -5.71
C GLY A 13 47.16 88.59 -5.32
N LEU A 14 46.85 87.77 -6.34
CA LEU A 14 46.69 86.30 -6.39
C LEU A 14 46.00 85.56 -5.20
N THR A 15 44.74 85.10 -5.31
CA THR A 15 44.17 83.91 -6.03
C THR A 15 44.18 82.61 -5.21
N ALA A 16 43.15 81.75 -5.19
CA ALA A 16 41.80 81.78 -5.80
C ALA A 16 40.90 80.76 -5.03
N ALA A 17 39.64 81.09 -4.69
CA ALA A 17 38.39 80.67 -5.39
C ALA A 17 37.90 79.23 -5.06
N LEU A 18 36.62 78.84 -5.04
CA LEU A 18 35.26 79.46 -5.15
C LEU A 18 34.26 78.35 -4.64
N LEU A 19 32.98 78.53 -4.24
CA LEU A 19 32.05 79.65 -4.01
C LEU A 19 30.89 79.15 -3.09
N ALA A 20 30.21 80.06 -2.38
CA ALA A 20 28.79 80.01 -1.95
C ALA A 20 28.21 78.86 -1.06
N GLY A 21 27.44 79.28 -0.05
CA GLY A 21 26.14 78.65 0.25
C GLY A 21 25.85 78.28 1.71
N LEU A 22 24.98 79.07 2.35
CA LEU A 22 24.20 78.78 3.57
C LEU A 22 24.95 78.37 4.87
N SER A 23 24.79 79.23 5.87
CA SER A 23 25.04 78.97 7.30
C SER A 23 23.91 79.61 8.12
N ALA A 24 23.42 79.04 9.23
CA ALA A 24 23.62 77.69 9.76
C ALA A 24 22.36 77.27 10.55
N LEU A 25 21.89 76.04 10.34
CA LEU A 25 20.99 75.33 11.25
C LEU A 25 21.79 74.18 11.87
N ALA A 26 21.75 74.06 13.19
CA ALA A 26 22.49 73.01 13.90
C ALA A 26 21.88 71.63 13.56
N PRO A 27 22.70 70.59 13.28
CA PRO A 27 22.18 69.25 13.14
C PRO A 27 21.69 68.73 14.49
N THR A 28 20.40 68.38 14.56
CA THR A 28 19.86 67.53 15.62
C THR A 28 20.51 66.15 15.54
N PRO A 29 20.82 65.47 16.67
CA PRO A 29 21.19 64.06 16.62
C PRO A 29 20.04 63.27 15.99
N ALA A 30 20.36 62.43 15.00
CA ALA A 30 19.38 61.55 14.38
C ALA A 30 19.04 60.44 15.39
N SER A 31 17.76 60.31 15.76
CA SER A 31 17.31 59.15 16.54
C SER A 31 17.18 57.96 15.61
N ALA A 32 17.90 56.87 15.89
CA ALA A 32 17.71 55.61 15.21
C ALA A 32 16.26 55.11 15.42
N ALA A 33 15.61 54.69 14.34
CA ALA A 33 14.25 54.17 14.36
C ALA A 33 14.24 52.64 14.32
N GLY A 34 14.46 52.01 15.49
CA GLY A 34 14.01 50.63 15.79
C GLY A 34 14.28 49.52 14.76
N GLY A 35 15.39 49.59 14.02
CA GLY A 35 15.75 48.57 13.03
C GLY A 35 16.11 47.23 13.66
N ALA A 36 16.26 46.18 12.84
CA ALA A 36 16.75 44.89 13.30
C ALA A 36 18.21 44.99 13.82
N ASN A 37 18.53 44.26 14.88
CA ASN A 37 19.91 44.13 15.37
C ASN A 37 20.75 43.36 14.35
N LEU A 38 21.68 44.05 13.68
CA LEU A 38 22.55 43.51 12.64
C LEU A 38 23.60 42.53 13.18
N ALA A 39 23.85 42.54 14.49
CA ALA A 39 24.80 41.66 15.18
C ALA A 39 24.21 40.31 15.62
N ALA A 40 22.88 40.16 15.66
CA ALA A 40 22.23 38.97 16.21
C ALA A 40 22.69 37.69 15.48
N GLY A 41 23.19 36.70 16.25
CA GLY A 41 23.72 35.44 15.73
C GLY A 41 24.98 35.54 14.85
N LYS A 42 25.65 36.71 14.80
CA LYS A 42 26.85 36.92 13.97
C LYS A 42 28.10 36.33 14.63
N ALA A 43 29.12 36.05 13.82
CA ALA A 43 30.37 35.51 14.31
C ALA A 43 31.14 36.55 15.14
N VAL A 44 31.63 36.13 16.31
CA VAL A 44 32.36 36.98 17.26
C VAL A 44 33.78 36.48 17.45
N THR A 45 34.75 37.40 17.45
CA THR A 45 36.13 37.16 17.88
C THR A 45 36.49 38.12 19.03
N THR A 46 37.43 37.72 19.87
CA THR A 46 37.84 38.48 21.06
C THR A 46 39.37 38.48 21.23
N SER A 47 39.89 39.40 22.03
CA SER A 47 41.29 39.36 22.50
C SER A 47 41.59 38.19 23.45
N GLY A 48 40.53 37.56 23.98
CA GLY A 48 40.57 36.44 24.90
C GLY A 48 39.25 36.33 25.67
N SER A 49 39.06 35.23 26.39
CA SER A 49 37.94 35.03 27.32
C SER A 49 38.37 34.20 28.53
N VAL A 50 37.62 34.27 29.62
CA VAL A 50 37.78 33.39 30.78
C VAL A 50 36.62 32.39 30.88
N GLU A 51 36.95 31.14 31.20
CA GLU A 51 36.00 30.06 31.45
C GLU A 51 34.91 29.92 30.37
N SER A 52 33.63 29.92 30.75
CA SER A 52 32.47 29.83 29.87
C SER A 52 31.95 31.19 29.37
N TYR A 53 32.57 32.30 29.77
CA TYR A 53 32.17 33.66 29.40
C TYR A 53 32.77 34.06 28.04
N VAL A 54 32.38 33.29 27.01
CA VAL A 54 32.93 33.34 25.65
C VAL A 54 32.33 34.46 24.79
N GLY A 55 33.05 34.83 23.73
CA GLY A 55 32.67 35.95 22.85
C GLY A 55 31.30 35.81 22.18
N SER A 56 30.86 34.59 21.84
CA SER A 56 29.56 34.34 21.19
C SER A 56 28.36 34.83 22.01
N ASN A 57 28.52 34.95 23.33
CA ASN A 57 27.47 35.42 24.23
C ASN A 57 27.03 36.86 23.91
N VAL A 58 27.90 37.71 23.32
CA VAL A 58 27.53 39.12 23.04
C VAL A 58 26.56 39.31 21.87
N THR A 59 26.15 38.22 21.22
CA THR A 59 25.25 38.21 20.05
C THR A 59 24.16 37.14 20.13
N ASP A 60 24.00 36.48 21.28
CA ASP A 60 23.08 35.34 21.45
C ASP A 60 21.61 35.76 21.72
N GLY A 61 21.37 37.04 22.06
CA GLY A 61 20.06 37.59 22.34
C GLY A 61 19.59 37.40 23.79
N ASN A 62 20.45 36.90 24.67
CA ASN A 62 20.18 36.63 26.08
C ASN A 62 21.06 37.52 26.99
N GLN A 63 20.49 38.64 27.45
CA GLN A 63 21.17 39.56 28.38
C GLN A 63 21.62 38.93 29.73
N GLN A 64 21.26 37.67 30.06
CA GLN A 64 21.78 36.98 31.24
C GLN A 64 23.14 36.30 31.04
N THR A 65 23.51 35.98 29.79
CA THR A 65 24.85 35.50 29.41
C THR A 65 25.77 36.70 29.13
N TYR A 66 27.09 36.50 29.22
CA TYR A 66 28.06 37.56 28.94
C TYR A 66 29.43 37.02 28.51
N TRP A 67 30.19 37.84 27.79
CA TRP A 67 31.62 37.68 27.56
C TRP A 67 32.40 38.37 28.68
N GLU A 68 33.48 37.73 29.17
CA GLU A 68 34.46 38.33 30.07
C GLU A 68 35.87 38.10 29.54
N SER A 69 36.66 39.18 29.46
CA SER A 69 38.07 39.11 29.07
C SER A 69 38.98 38.58 30.20
N PRO A 70 40.23 38.18 29.93
CA PRO A 70 41.24 37.99 30.97
C PRO A 70 41.34 39.18 31.94
N SER A 71 41.35 38.88 33.24
CA SER A 71 41.43 39.88 34.30
C SER A 71 42.78 40.62 34.32
N HIS A 72 42.74 41.90 34.68
CA HIS A 72 43.86 42.84 34.75
C HIS A 72 44.64 43.06 33.43
N ALA A 73 44.05 42.69 32.28
CA ALA A 73 44.73 42.67 30.98
C ALA A 73 44.31 43.78 30.00
N PHE A 74 43.74 44.90 30.47
CA PHE A 74 43.31 46.00 29.59
C PHE A 74 44.48 46.57 28.75
N PRO A 75 44.26 46.97 27.48
CA PRO A 75 43.00 46.93 26.75
C PRO A 75 42.59 45.53 26.27
N GLN A 76 41.29 45.27 26.27
CA GLN A 76 40.69 44.03 25.76
C GLN A 76 39.60 44.38 24.74
N TRP A 77 39.36 43.52 23.76
CA TRP A 77 38.43 43.80 22.67
C TRP A 77 37.54 42.62 22.30
N VAL A 78 36.34 42.96 21.80
CA VAL A 78 35.37 42.04 21.20
C VAL A 78 34.92 42.61 19.85
N GLN A 79 34.81 41.75 18.85
CA GLN A 79 34.55 42.11 17.46
C GLN A 79 33.50 41.21 16.84
N VAL A 80 32.51 41.82 16.19
CA VAL A 80 31.47 41.14 15.40
C VAL A 80 31.79 41.27 13.92
N ASP A 81 31.74 40.16 13.16
CA ASP A 81 31.71 40.17 11.69
C ASP A 81 30.25 40.18 11.21
N LEU A 82 29.79 41.31 10.67
CA LEU A 82 28.45 41.45 10.09
C LEU A 82 28.28 40.62 8.80
N GLY A 83 29.38 40.13 8.21
CA GLY A 83 29.45 39.29 7.02
C GLY A 83 29.66 40.08 5.72
N ALA A 84 29.27 41.35 5.69
CA ALA A 84 29.45 42.28 4.58
C ALA A 84 29.59 43.71 5.12
N GLY A 85 30.02 44.66 4.27
CA GLY A 85 30.03 46.08 4.64
C GLY A 85 28.60 46.63 4.76
N VAL A 86 28.23 47.12 5.95
CA VAL A 86 26.92 47.72 6.24
C VAL A 86 27.11 49.11 6.81
N ALA A 87 26.30 50.08 6.38
CA ALA A 87 26.27 51.42 6.96
C ALA A 87 25.61 51.38 8.35
N VAL A 88 26.39 51.68 9.39
CA VAL A 88 25.94 51.69 10.80
C VAL A 88 26.22 53.05 11.44
N ASP A 89 25.31 53.49 12.32
CA ASP A 89 25.36 54.76 13.06
C ASP A 89 25.11 54.60 14.57
N GLN A 90 24.71 53.41 15.03
CA GLN A 90 24.41 53.17 16.44
C GLN A 90 24.88 51.77 16.87
N VAL A 91 25.40 51.68 18.11
CA VAL A 91 25.46 50.44 18.87
C VAL A 91 24.73 50.58 20.20
N LYS A 92 24.22 49.47 20.72
CA LYS A 92 23.61 49.41 22.05
C LYS A 92 24.22 48.25 22.82
N LEU A 93 24.88 48.61 23.92
CA LEU A 93 25.65 47.72 24.77
C LEU A 93 24.83 47.39 26.00
N LYS A 94 24.92 46.15 26.49
CA LYS A 94 24.30 45.76 27.75
C LYS A 94 25.25 44.97 28.64
N LEU A 95 25.02 45.06 29.94
CA LEU A 95 25.46 44.09 30.95
C LEU A 95 24.23 43.36 31.51
N PRO A 96 24.39 42.25 32.26
CA PRO A 96 23.26 41.57 32.86
C PRO A 96 22.43 42.50 33.76
N ALA A 97 21.10 42.48 33.58
CA ALA A 97 20.18 43.44 34.20
C ALA A 97 20.01 43.25 35.72
N SER A 98 20.66 42.25 36.32
CA SER A 98 20.61 41.99 37.76
C SER A 98 21.24 43.11 38.57
N ALA A 99 20.58 43.53 39.66
CA ALA A 99 21.11 44.49 40.62
C ALA A 99 22.46 44.06 41.23
N ALA A 100 22.80 42.76 41.21
CA ALA A 100 24.09 42.24 41.64
C ALA A 100 25.28 42.77 40.81
N TRP A 101 25.05 43.28 39.59
CA TRP A 101 26.10 43.86 38.76
C TRP A 101 26.50 45.29 39.16
N ALA A 102 25.66 45.97 39.96
CA ALA A 102 25.85 47.34 40.46
C ALA A 102 26.09 48.42 39.38
N THR A 103 25.93 49.69 39.74
CA THR A 103 26.25 50.81 38.85
C THR A 103 27.76 50.88 38.63
N ARG A 104 28.21 50.84 37.38
CA ARG A 104 29.64 50.84 37.01
C ARG A 104 29.91 51.61 35.73
N THR A 105 31.17 51.94 35.49
CA THR A 105 31.63 52.62 34.26
C THR A 105 32.62 51.73 33.52
N GLU A 106 32.35 51.41 32.24
CA GLU A 106 33.35 50.84 31.34
C GLU A 106 33.86 51.89 30.35
N THR A 107 35.17 52.10 30.29
CA THR A 107 35.81 53.06 29.39
C THR A 107 36.16 52.37 28.09
N LEU A 108 35.46 52.69 27.01
CA LEU A 108 35.57 51.97 25.74
C LEU A 108 35.54 52.87 24.51
N THR A 109 36.15 52.37 23.43
CA THR A 109 36.13 52.94 22.08
C THR A 109 35.32 52.02 21.15
N VAL A 110 34.51 52.59 20.26
CA VAL A 110 33.81 51.83 19.20
C VAL A 110 34.58 52.04 17.89
N GLN A 111 34.95 50.95 17.23
CA GLN A 111 35.80 50.96 16.04
C GLN A 111 35.18 50.17 14.89
N GLY A 112 35.44 50.60 13.66
CA GLY A 112 34.88 50.03 12.44
C GLY A 112 35.95 49.72 11.40
N SER A 113 35.82 48.58 10.73
CA SER A 113 36.69 48.13 9.66
C SER A 113 35.89 47.43 8.55
N THR A 114 36.32 47.57 7.30
CA THR A 114 35.78 46.79 6.16
C THR A 114 36.56 45.50 5.91
N ASP A 115 37.84 45.44 6.35
CA ASP A 115 38.78 44.34 6.06
C ASP A 115 39.11 43.46 7.28
N GLY A 116 38.80 43.91 8.50
CA GLY A 116 39.01 43.16 9.76
C GLY A 116 40.40 43.32 10.36
N SER A 117 41.25 44.15 9.76
CA SER A 117 42.64 44.44 10.14
C SER A 117 42.91 45.93 10.38
N SER A 118 42.36 46.80 9.54
CA SER A 118 42.52 48.26 9.58
C SER A 118 41.28 48.89 10.23
N PHE A 119 41.40 49.41 11.45
CA PHE A 119 40.28 49.95 12.22
C PHE A 119 40.28 51.48 12.28
N SER A 120 39.14 52.07 11.90
CA SER A 120 38.79 53.46 12.12
C SER A 120 38.00 53.63 13.43
N THR A 121 38.08 54.80 14.06
CA THR A 121 37.32 55.09 15.29
C THR A 121 35.96 55.69 14.94
N LEU A 122 34.88 55.04 15.38
CA LEU A 122 33.49 55.50 15.18
C LEU A 122 33.03 56.36 16.36
N SER A 123 33.21 55.85 17.59
CA SER A 123 33.10 56.63 18.84
C SER A 123 34.46 56.64 19.52
N PRO A 124 35.01 57.82 19.88
CA PRO A 124 36.24 57.90 20.68
C PRO A 124 36.06 57.26 22.06
N SER A 125 37.19 57.00 22.72
CA SER A 125 37.24 56.43 24.06
C SER A 125 36.48 57.29 25.07
N ALA A 126 35.48 56.73 25.73
CA ALA A 126 34.68 57.41 26.74
C ALA A 126 34.20 56.43 27.82
N GLY A 127 34.06 56.92 29.05
CA GLY A 127 33.40 56.18 30.14
C GLY A 127 31.90 56.03 29.87
N ARG A 128 31.40 54.80 29.88
CA ARG A 128 30.00 54.44 29.67
C ARG A 128 29.42 53.88 30.97
N VAL A 129 28.46 54.59 31.55
CA VAL A 129 27.83 54.20 32.82
C VAL A 129 26.73 53.18 32.55
N PHE A 130 26.91 51.98 33.08
CA PHE A 130 25.88 50.95 33.14
C PHE A 130 25.24 51.03 34.53
N ASP A 131 23.93 51.28 34.58
CA ASP A 131 23.15 51.35 35.81
C ASP A 131 22.02 50.30 35.77
N PRO A 132 21.91 49.39 36.75
CA PRO A 132 20.83 48.40 36.78
C PRO A 132 19.44 49.06 36.87
N ALA A 133 19.32 50.28 37.39
CA ALA A 133 18.06 51.04 37.40
C ALA A 133 17.58 51.44 35.99
N THR A 134 18.48 51.50 35.01
CA THR A 134 18.15 51.71 33.58
C THR A 134 18.35 50.43 32.76
N GLY A 135 18.32 49.26 33.40
CA GLY A 135 18.44 47.95 32.75
C GLY A 135 19.85 47.63 32.25
N ASN A 136 20.89 48.22 32.88
CA ASN A 136 22.30 48.01 32.54
C ASN A 136 22.57 48.12 31.03
N THR A 137 22.04 49.17 30.41
CA THR A 137 22.03 49.38 28.96
C THR A 137 22.59 50.76 28.61
N VAL A 138 23.46 50.82 27.60
CA VAL A 138 24.03 52.07 27.06
C VAL A 138 23.90 52.08 25.54
N THR A 139 23.22 53.08 25.00
CA THR A 139 23.24 53.38 23.56
C THR A 139 24.39 54.34 23.23
N ILE A 140 25.08 54.10 22.12
CA ILE A 140 26.16 54.92 21.60
C ILE A 140 25.89 55.20 20.12
N ASP A 141 25.48 56.43 19.84
CA ASP A 141 25.35 56.96 18.49
C ASP A 141 26.68 57.54 17.99
N PHE A 142 26.93 57.45 16.69
CA PHE A 142 28.10 58.00 16.01
C PHE A 142 27.77 58.35 14.55
N THR A 143 28.67 59.07 13.89
CA THR A 143 28.50 59.38 12.46
C THR A 143 28.48 58.10 11.63
N ALA A 144 27.43 57.92 10.84
CA ALA A 144 27.25 56.84 9.87
C ALA A 144 28.55 56.41 9.16
N ALA A 145 28.91 55.13 9.27
CA ALA A 145 30.08 54.54 8.64
C ALA A 145 29.78 53.15 8.08
N THR A 146 30.30 52.84 6.89
CA THR A 146 30.21 51.49 6.32
C THR A 146 31.29 50.58 6.92
N VAL A 147 30.87 49.56 7.66
CA VAL A 147 31.77 48.62 8.34
C VAL A 147 31.31 47.19 8.10
N ARG A 148 32.25 46.26 7.99
CA ARG A 148 31.97 44.82 8.06
C ARG A 148 32.24 44.28 9.47
N TYR A 149 33.33 44.75 10.07
CA TYR A 149 33.75 44.38 11.39
C TYR A 149 33.58 45.57 12.32
N LEU A 150 32.78 45.39 13.38
CA LEU A 150 32.67 46.38 14.45
C LEU A 150 33.34 45.81 15.69
N ARG A 151 34.28 46.57 16.27
CA ARG A 151 35.08 46.19 17.43
C ARG A 151 34.88 47.17 18.57
N LEU A 152 34.56 46.67 19.76
CA LEU A 152 34.69 47.40 21.01
C LEU A 152 36.09 47.16 21.56
N THR A 153 36.79 48.23 21.95
CA THR A 153 38.04 48.14 22.70
C THR A 153 37.85 48.80 24.06
N VAL A 154 37.82 47.99 25.12
CA VAL A 154 37.63 48.40 26.51
C VAL A 154 38.99 48.59 27.18
N THR A 155 39.16 49.70 27.88
CA THR A 155 40.42 50.14 28.52
C THR A 155 40.35 50.20 30.05
N GLY A 156 39.16 50.03 30.63
CA GLY A 156 38.97 49.91 32.07
C GLY A 156 37.51 49.71 32.44
N ASN A 157 37.26 49.07 33.58
CA ASN A 157 35.94 48.80 34.14
C ASN A 157 36.01 49.07 35.65
N THR A 158 35.07 49.85 36.20
CA THR A 158 35.05 50.16 37.64
C THR A 158 34.39 49.08 38.50
N GLY A 159 33.64 48.15 37.90
CA GLY A 159 32.91 47.10 38.61
C GLY A 159 33.68 45.79 38.74
N TRP A 160 34.63 45.52 37.84
CA TRP A 160 35.39 44.26 37.78
C TRP A 160 36.73 44.47 37.05
N PRO A 161 37.81 43.72 37.34
CA PRO A 161 39.11 43.91 36.68
C PRO A 161 39.19 43.40 35.22
N ALA A 162 38.06 43.15 34.54
CA ALA A 162 37.99 42.69 33.16
C ALA A 162 36.97 43.49 32.34
N ALA A 163 37.08 43.43 31.01
CA ALA A 163 36.02 43.90 30.11
C ALA A 163 34.87 42.89 30.17
N GLN A 164 33.63 43.36 30.33
CA GLN A 164 32.44 42.52 30.36
C GLN A 164 31.38 43.10 29.42
N ILE A 165 30.73 42.26 28.61
CA ILE A 165 29.60 42.66 27.74
C ILE A 165 28.60 41.50 27.69
N ALA A 166 27.33 41.77 27.97
CA ALA A 166 26.24 40.80 27.75
C ALA A 166 25.70 40.85 26.33
N GLU A 167 25.49 42.04 25.77
CA GLU A 167 25.01 42.23 24.40
C GLU A 167 25.76 43.36 23.70
N LEU A 168 26.08 43.14 22.44
CA LEU A 168 26.53 44.15 21.47
C LEU A 168 25.52 44.18 20.32
N GLU A 169 24.49 45.01 20.45
CA GLU A 169 23.53 45.26 19.39
C GLU A 169 24.10 46.32 18.43
N ILE A 170 23.99 46.10 17.11
CA ILE A 170 24.50 47.00 16.07
C ILE A 170 23.33 47.38 15.16
N TYR A 171 23.15 48.67 14.87
CA TYR A 171 22.02 49.19 14.09
C TYR A 171 22.48 50.03 12.89
N GLY A 172 21.68 49.97 11.82
CA GLY A 172 21.97 50.55 10.52
C GLY A 172 21.31 51.90 10.27
N VAL A 173 21.94 52.71 9.41
CA VAL A 173 21.47 54.05 9.03
C VAL A 173 20.12 53.99 8.32
N ALA A 174 19.17 54.81 8.75
CA ALA A 174 17.84 54.86 8.15
C ALA A 174 17.88 55.32 6.67
N GLY A 175 17.56 54.40 5.75
CA GLY A 175 17.19 54.74 4.37
C GLY A 175 18.30 54.82 3.32
N GLN A 176 19.55 54.40 3.61
CA GLN A 176 20.63 54.35 2.62
C GLN A 176 21.27 52.96 2.49
N GLY A 177 20.72 52.14 1.60
CA GLY A 177 21.43 50.98 1.04
C GLY A 177 22.38 51.43 -0.06
N GLY A 178 23.66 51.64 0.27
CA GLY A 178 24.74 51.88 -0.69
C GLY A 178 25.65 50.66 -0.82
N GLY A 179 25.82 50.13 -2.03
CA GLY A 179 26.61 48.92 -2.30
C GLY A 179 28.03 49.19 -2.80
N ASP A 180 28.82 48.11 -2.87
CA ASP A 180 30.14 48.00 -3.51
C ASP A 180 30.22 46.59 -4.16
N PRO A 181 31.01 46.35 -5.23
CA PRO A 181 30.79 45.20 -6.11
C PRO A 181 31.52 43.93 -5.66
N GLY A 182 30.88 42.77 -5.88
CA GLY A 182 31.60 41.49 -5.98
C GLY A 182 31.00 40.30 -5.24
N THR A 183 30.20 40.53 -4.18
CA THR A 183 29.39 39.47 -3.55
C THR A 183 27.94 39.59 -4.01
N PRO A 184 27.39 38.57 -4.71
CA PRO A 184 25.99 38.52 -5.09
C PRO A 184 25.09 38.53 -3.85
N ALA A 185 24.34 39.61 -3.65
CA ALA A 185 23.33 39.68 -2.60
C ALA A 185 22.10 38.86 -3.03
N GLY A 186 21.57 38.07 -2.10
CA GLY A 186 20.37 37.24 -2.29
C GLY A 186 20.26 36.15 -1.24
N SER A 187 19.04 35.74 -0.92
CA SER A 187 18.79 34.51 -0.15
C SER A 187 19.08 33.28 -1.01
N ASN A 188 19.46 32.15 -0.40
CA ASN A 188 19.52 30.88 -1.12
C ASN A 188 18.10 30.39 -1.42
N LEU A 189 17.67 30.51 -2.67
CA LEU A 189 16.34 30.14 -3.14
C LEU A 189 16.22 28.63 -3.47
N ALA A 190 17.33 27.88 -3.47
CA ALA A 190 17.36 26.45 -3.78
C ALA A 190 17.28 25.54 -2.54
N ALA A 191 17.43 26.07 -1.32
CA ALA A 191 17.37 25.29 -0.10
C ALA A 191 16.01 24.58 0.06
N GLY A 192 16.03 23.26 0.23
CA GLY A 192 14.84 22.41 0.36
C GLY A 192 13.99 22.26 -0.92
N LYS A 193 14.43 22.80 -2.06
CA LYS A 193 13.63 22.79 -3.30
C LYS A 193 13.76 21.47 -4.08
N PRO A 194 12.71 21.08 -4.83
CA PRO A 194 12.77 19.93 -5.74
C PRO A 194 13.89 20.06 -6.77
N VAL A 195 14.61 18.97 -6.99
CA VAL A 195 15.77 18.91 -7.88
C VAL A 195 15.81 17.60 -8.67
N ASP A 196 15.91 17.72 -9.99
CA ASP A 196 16.01 16.60 -10.93
C ASP A 196 17.47 16.43 -11.40
N ALA A 197 17.91 15.19 -11.62
CA ALA A 197 19.23 14.89 -12.19
C ALA A 197 19.14 13.97 -13.41
N SER A 198 20.10 14.06 -14.33
CA SER A 198 20.18 13.15 -15.49
C SER A 198 20.46 11.70 -15.13
N SER A 199 21.10 11.47 -13.99
CA SER A 199 21.42 10.16 -13.43
C SER A 199 21.88 10.32 -11.97
N SER A 200 22.01 9.21 -11.24
CA SER A 200 22.67 9.16 -9.93
C SER A 200 23.42 7.84 -9.79
N VAL A 201 24.39 7.75 -8.87
CA VAL A 201 25.04 6.49 -8.47
C VAL A 201 24.88 6.24 -6.97
N PHE A 202 24.68 4.97 -6.60
CA PHE A 202 24.46 4.55 -5.21
C PHE A 202 23.38 5.40 -4.50
N THR A 203 23.66 5.89 -3.30
CA THR A 203 22.78 6.77 -2.50
C THR A 203 23.05 8.26 -2.72
N PHE A 204 23.91 8.63 -3.68
CA PHE A 204 24.26 10.02 -3.99
C PHE A 204 23.22 10.64 -4.93
N VAL A 205 21.98 10.75 -4.43
CA VAL A 205 20.79 11.19 -5.15
C VAL A 205 20.69 12.71 -5.27
N ALA A 206 19.93 13.20 -6.26
CA ALA A 206 19.79 14.62 -6.57
C ALA A 206 19.40 15.51 -5.37
N ALA A 207 18.49 15.04 -4.52
CA ALA A 207 17.98 15.76 -3.35
C ALA A 207 19.08 16.19 -2.36
N ASN A 208 20.18 15.44 -2.30
CA ASN A 208 21.34 15.77 -1.47
C ASN A 208 21.98 17.11 -1.86
N ALA A 209 21.78 17.59 -3.10
CA ALA A 209 22.35 18.86 -3.55
C ALA A 209 21.55 20.09 -3.08
N THR A 210 20.36 19.93 -2.48
CA THR A 210 19.51 21.04 -2.02
C THR A 210 19.15 20.97 -0.53
N ASP A 211 19.64 19.97 0.20
CA ASP A 211 19.41 19.78 1.64
C ASP A 211 20.17 20.79 2.55
N SER A 212 21.00 21.66 1.95
CA SER A 212 21.90 22.63 2.61
C SER A 212 23.00 22.01 3.49
N SER A 213 23.25 20.71 3.35
CA SER A 213 24.32 19.99 4.04
C SER A 213 25.56 19.87 3.13
N PRO A 214 26.75 20.28 3.59
CA PRO A 214 27.97 20.15 2.80
C PRO A 214 28.59 18.74 2.88
N THR A 215 28.00 17.77 3.61
CA THR A 215 28.59 16.44 3.82
C THR A 215 27.86 15.32 3.08
N SER A 216 26.58 15.50 2.78
CA SER A 216 25.83 14.78 1.74
C SER A 216 26.22 15.32 0.35
N TYR A 217 25.98 14.53 -0.71
CA TYR A 217 26.17 14.99 -2.09
C TYR A 217 25.41 14.14 -3.11
N TRP A 218 25.12 14.74 -4.26
CA TRP A 218 24.73 14.07 -5.49
C TRP A 218 25.96 13.70 -6.34
N GLU A 219 25.95 12.52 -6.97
CA GLU A 219 26.93 12.13 -8.00
C GLU A 219 26.25 11.50 -9.21
N SER A 220 26.62 11.94 -10.43
CA SER A 220 26.08 11.39 -11.67
C SER A 220 26.76 10.09 -12.12
N ASN A 221 26.02 9.25 -12.84
CA ASN A 221 26.58 8.09 -13.52
C ASN A 221 27.29 8.51 -14.82
N GLY A 222 28.50 9.07 -14.69
CA GLY A 222 29.31 9.56 -15.79
C GLY A 222 28.95 10.98 -16.28
N LEU A 223 29.59 11.39 -17.37
CA LEU A 223 29.49 12.73 -17.97
C LEU A 223 29.24 12.64 -19.49
N PRO A 224 28.52 13.60 -20.11
CA PRO A 224 27.97 14.81 -19.50
C PRO A 224 26.73 14.53 -18.64
N ALA A 225 26.48 15.40 -17.65
CA ALA A 225 25.37 15.26 -16.71
C ALA A 225 24.63 16.60 -16.52
N THR A 226 23.40 16.54 -16.02
CA THR A 226 22.61 17.73 -15.64
C THR A 226 22.00 17.59 -14.26
N LEU A 227 21.88 18.73 -13.56
CA LEU A 227 21.20 18.89 -12.27
C LEU A 227 20.32 20.14 -12.36
N THR A 228 19.02 20.02 -12.12
CA THR A 228 18.02 21.09 -12.34
C THR A 228 17.20 21.33 -11.07
N VAL A 229 17.31 22.52 -10.47
CA VAL A 229 16.51 22.91 -9.30
C VAL A 229 15.32 23.78 -9.71
N LYS A 230 14.15 23.49 -9.12
CA LYS A 230 12.88 24.17 -9.35
C LYS A 230 12.60 25.14 -8.22
N LEU A 231 12.67 26.45 -8.47
CA LEU A 231 12.50 27.48 -7.43
C LEU A 231 11.03 27.65 -7.04
N GLY A 232 10.12 27.47 -8.01
CA GLY A 232 8.65 27.60 -7.87
C GLY A 232 8.10 28.84 -8.58
N ALA A 233 8.81 29.96 -8.50
CA ALA A 233 8.46 31.22 -9.15
C ALA A 233 9.68 31.87 -9.82
N ASP A 234 9.43 32.82 -10.72
CA ASP A 234 10.49 33.67 -11.27
C ASP A 234 11.23 34.42 -10.15
N ALA A 235 12.55 34.25 -10.11
CA ALA A 235 13.45 34.95 -9.21
C ALA A 235 14.51 35.73 -9.99
N ASP A 236 14.86 36.92 -9.50
CA ASP A 236 16.01 37.70 -9.96
C ASP A 236 17.28 37.12 -9.34
N VAL A 237 17.92 36.20 -10.07
CA VAL A 237 19.12 35.45 -9.65
C VAL A 237 20.38 36.26 -9.97
N THR A 238 21.23 36.43 -8.96
CA THR A 238 22.49 37.20 -8.99
C THR A 238 23.75 36.30 -8.96
N ALA A 239 23.63 35.05 -8.49
CA ALA A 239 24.66 34.02 -8.68
C ALA A 239 24.18 32.61 -8.38
N ILE A 240 24.96 31.63 -8.86
CA ILE A 240 24.89 30.25 -8.40
C ILE A 240 26.14 29.95 -7.57
N VAL A 241 25.99 29.37 -6.38
CA VAL A 241 27.11 28.76 -5.63
C VAL A 241 27.03 27.26 -5.77
N VAL A 242 28.13 26.63 -6.18
CA VAL A 242 28.27 25.18 -6.20
C VAL A 242 29.29 24.82 -5.13
N LYS A 243 28.95 23.89 -4.24
CA LYS A 243 29.87 23.33 -3.26
C LYS A 243 30.09 21.84 -3.51
N LEU A 244 31.28 21.38 -3.15
CA LEU A 244 31.59 19.99 -2.89
C LEU A 244 31.83 19.80 -1.40
N ASN A 245 31.96 18.55 -0.97
CA ASN A 245 32.23 18.25 0.42
C ASN A 245 33.59 18.86 0.85
N PRO A 246 33.66 19.62 1.96
CA PRO A 246 34.86 20.34 2.37
C PRO A 246 35.95 19.45 3.00
N ASP A 247 35.70 18.16 3.19
CA ASP A 247 36.68 17.23 3.73
C ASP A 247 37.96 17.20 2.85
N PRO A 248 39.17 17.35 3.43
CA PRO A 248 40.43 17.28 2.69
C PRO A 248 40.62 16.04 1.80
N VAL A 249 39.96 14.91 2.09
CA VAL A 249 39.99 13.70 1.25
C VAL A 249 39.47 13.94 -0.17
N TRP A 250 38.65 14.98 -0.38
CA TRP A 250 38.19 15.36 -1.72
C TRP A 250 39.32 15.97 -2.58
N GLY A 251 40.35 16.57 -1.97
CA GLY A 251 41.48 17.16 -2.67
C GLY A 251 41.12 18.30 -3.64
N ALA A 252 42.15 18.91 -4.23
CA ALA A 252 41.96 19.94 -5.24
C ALA A 252 41.57 19.32 -6.60
N ARG A 253 40.52 19.84 -7.23
CA ARG A 253 39.93 19.32 -8.48
C ARG A 253 39.22 20.40 -9.27
N THR A 254 38.81 20.09 -10.50
CA THR A 254 38.12 21.02 -11.40
C THR A 254 36.87 20.37 -11.97
N GLN A 255 35.74 21.09 -12.00
CA GLN A 255 34.55 20.70 -12.76
C GLN A 255 34.24 21.72 -13.87
N THR A 256 33.86 21.24 -15.05
CA THR A 256 33.45 22.08 -16.17
C THR A 256 31.94 22.23 -16.16
N ILE A 257 31.45 23.46 -15.88
CA ILE A 257 30.04 23.76 -15.60
C ILE A 257 29.53 24.84 -16.57
N GLU A 258 28.43 24.54 -17.27
CA GLU A 258 27.56 25.52 -17.94
C GLU A 258 26.37 25.81 -17.02
N VAL A 259 26.04 27.08 -16.80
CA VAL A 259 24.82 27.47 -16.05
C VAL A 259 23.73 27.85 -17.02
N ARG A 260 22.57 27.22 -16.87
CA ARG A 260 21.37 27.46 -17.68
C ARG A 260 20.19 27.82 -16.79
N GLY A 261 19.18 28.42 -17.39
CA GLY A 261 17.91 28.65 -16.71
C GLY A 261 16.78 29.01 -17.67
N ARG A 262 15.56 29.02 -17.14
CA ARG A 262 14.33 29.37 -17.85
C ARG A 262 13.36 30.08 -16.90
N ALA A 263 12.61 31.03 -17.43
CA ALA A 263 11.53 31.69 -16.72
C ALA A 263 10.31 30.76 -16.57
N GLN A 264 9.41 31.05 -15.64
CA GLN A 264 8.26 30.18 -15.27
C GLN A 264 7.36 29.79 -16.46
N THR A 265 7.27 30.61 -17.51
CA THR A 265 6.48 30.34 -18.72
C THR A 265 7.28 29.79 -19.90
N ALA A 266 8.59 29.58 -19.75
CA ALA A 266 9.46 29.17 -20.85
C ALA A 266 9.68 27.64 -20.87
N THR A 267 9.41 27.01 -22.00
CA THR A 267 9.57 25.55 -22.16
C THR A 267 11.02 25.10 -22.37
N THR A 268 11.92 26.00 -22.80
CA THR A 268 13.31 25.69 -23.14
C THR A 268 14.32 26.40 -22.23
N PHE A 269 15.44 25.73 -21.94
CA PHE A 269 16.56 26.31 -21.19
C PHE A 269 17.44 27.21 -22.08
N THR A 270 17.86 28.34 -21.53
CA THR A 270 18.85 29.25 -22.14
C THR A 270 20.15 29.24 -21.34
N SER A 271 21.29 29.51 -22.00
CA SER A 271 22.60 29.57 -21.34
C SER A 271 22.78 30.91 -20.63
N LEU A 272 22.85 30.90 -19.30
CA LEU A 272 23.08 32.08 -18.46
C LEU A 272 24.57 32.33 -18.24
N LYS A 273 25.36 31.24 -18.21
CA LYS A 273 26.82 31.26 -18.18
C LYS A 273 27.36 30.15 -19.07
N ALA A 274 28.15 30.53 -20.07
CA ALA A 274 28.85 29.59 -20.93
C ALA A 274 29.73 28.62 -20.10
N ALA A 275 29.94 27.41 -20.63
CA ALA A 275 30.72 26.38 -19.99
C ALA A 275 32.14 26.85 -19.67
N ALA A 276 32.53 26.76 -18.39
CA ALA A 276 33.88 27.08 -17.93
C ALA A 276 34.36 26.06 -16.88
N ALA A 277 35.67 25.93 -16.75
CA ALA A 277 36.31 25.05 -15.80
C ALA A 277 36.50 25.78 -14.46
N TYR A 278 35.89 25.27 -13.39
CA TYR A 278 35.92 25.87 -12.06
C TYR A 278 36.69 24.98 -11.07
N GLY A 279 37.68 25.57 -10.40
CA GLY A 279 38.51 24.89 -9.40
C GLY A 279 37.84 24.83 -8.03
N PHE A 280 37.88 23.65 -7.41
CA PHE A 280 37.44 23.35 -6.06
C PHE A 280 38.70 22.93 -5.28
N ASP A 281 38.98 23.62 -4.18
CA ASP A 281 40.13 23.35 -3.31
C ASP A 281 39.66 23.41 -1.85
N PRO A 282 39.75 22.31 -1.07
CA PRO A 282 39.30 22.30 0.32
C PRO A 282 40.15 23.23 1.21
N SER A 283 41.40 23.50 0.84
CA SER A 283 42.31 24.41 1.55
C SER A 283 42.16 25.87 1.10
N GLY A 284 41.92 26.10 -0.19
CA GLY A 284 41.83 27.43 -0.81
C GLY A 284 40.45 28.06 -0.71
N ASN A 285 39.46 27.49 -1.42
CA ASN A 285 38.08 28.02 -1.46
C ASN A 285 37.08 27.22 -0.62
N ARG A 286 37.57 26.27 0.20
CA ARG A 286 36.77 25.33 1.00
C ARG A 286 35.80 24.53 0.13
N ASN A 287 36.26 24.12 -1.06
CA ASN A 287 35.46 23.40 -2.05
C ASN A 287 34.16 24.13 -2.44
N SER A 288 34.19 25.47 -2.52
CA SER A 288 33.05 26.31 -2.89
C SER A 288 33.39 27.27 -4.03
N VAL A 289 32.54 27.29 -5.06
CA VAL A 289 32.67 28.18 -6.22
C VAL A 289 31.40 29.02 -6.37
N THR A 290 31.56 30.33 -6.49
CA THR A 290 30.46 31.25 -6.85
C THR A 290 30.57 31.63 -8.32
N ILE A 291 29.48 31.43 -9.07
CA ILE A 291 29.35 31.75 -10.49
C ILE A 291 28.37 32.92 -10.64
N PRO A 292 28.85 34.15 -10.92
CA PRO A 292 27.97 35.30 -11.14
C PRO A 292 27.13 35.13 -12.41
N VAL A 293 25.83 35.29 -12.25
CA VAL A 293 24.81 35.33 -13.31
C VAL A 293 23.87 36.53 -13.08
N THR A 294 23.13 36.96 -14.10
CA THR A 294 22.07 37.95 -13.91
C THR A 294 20.93 37.57 -14.82
N ALA A 295 19.88 36.98 -14.25
CA ALA A 295 18.76 36.43 -14.99
C ALA A 295 17.50 36.38 -14.13
N ARG A 296 16.34 36.52 -14.76
CA ARG A 296 15.05 36.17 -14.15
C ARG A 296 14.66 34.76 -14.57
N VAL A 297 14.61 33.83 -13.62
CA VAL A 297 14.36 32.40 -13.88
C VAL A 297 13.60 31.76 -12.72
N ALA A 298 12.77 30.75 -13.05
CA ALA A 298 12.09 29.89 -12.08
C ALA A 298 12.76 28.51 -11.94
N GLU A 299 13.63 28.14 -12.89
CA GLU A 299 14.47 26.96 -12.81
C GLU A 299 15.92 27.26 -13.22
N VAL A 300 16.86 26.66 -12.49
CA VAL A 300 18.29 26.70 -12.80
C VAL A 300 18.76 25.28 -13.11
N GLN A 301 19.42 25.10 -14.25
CA GLN A 301 20.08 23.85 -14.64
C GLN A 301 21.58 24.04 -14.70
N LEU A 302 22.32 23.22 -13.97
CA LEU A 302 23.75 23.02 -14.18
C LEU A 302 23.95 21.90 -15.19
N ARG A 303 24.81 22.12 -16.18
CA ARG A 303 25.26 21.08 -17.12
C ARG A 303 26.76 20.90 -17.00
N PHE A 304 27.16 19.68 -16.68
CA PHE A 304 28.54 19.29 -16.43
C PHE A 304 29.11 18.54 -17.63
N THR A 305 30.35 18.85 -18.01
CA THR A 305 31.05 18.18 -19.14
C THR A 305 32.46 17.68 -18.78
N GLY A 306 32.90 17.86 -17.54
CA GLY A 306 34.19 17.39 -17.05
C GLY A 306 34.26 17.45 -15.52
N ASN A 307 34.92 16.47 -14.91
CA ASN A 307 35.33 16.47 -13.50
C ASN A 307 36.71 15.79 -13.44
N THR A 308 37.69 16.40 -12.76
CA THR A 308 39.03 15.81 -12.61
C THR A 308 39.21 14.98 -11.34
N GLY A 309 38.21 14.95 -10.44
CA GLY A 309 38.26 14.26 -9.15
C GLY A 309 37.35 13.03 -9.02
N ALA A 310 36.46 12.79 -9.98
CA ALA A 310 35.53 11.65 -10.01
C ALA A 310 35.05 11.38 -11.47
N PRO A 311 34.54 10.17 -11.79
CA PRO A 311 34.03 9.86 -13.12
C PRO A 311 32.69 10.57 -13.45
N GLY A 312 31.91 10.94 -12.43
CA GLY A 312 30.67 11.72 -12.54
C GLY A 312 30.84 13.20 -12.20
N ALA A 313 29.80 13.99 -12.47
CA ALA A 313 29.60 15.30 -11.83
C ALA A 313 29.24 15.10 -10.36
N GLN A 314 29.66 16.02 -9.49
CA GLN A 314 29.33 15.97 -8.06
C GLN A 314 28.87 17.35 -7.56
N VAL A 315 27.89 17.38 -6.66
CA VAL A 315 27.42 18.60 -5.96
C VAL A 315 26.98 18.23 -4.54
N ALA A 316 27.58 18.87 -3.53
CA ALA A 316 27.19 18.75 -2.13
C ALA A 316 26.07 19.73 -1.76
N ASP A 317 26.24 21.01 -2.11
CA ASP A 317 25.23 22.05 -1.84
C ASP A 317 25.17 23.01 -3.03
N LEU A 318 23.99 23.14 -3.62
CA LEU A 318 23.66 24.06 -4.70
C LEU A 318 22.87 25.25 -4.14
N GLN A 319 23.46 26.43 -4.22
CA GLN A 319 22.80 27.66 -3.79
C GLN A 319 22.44 28.52 -5.00
N VAL A 320 21.20 28.97 -5.06
CA VAL A 320 20.72 29.93 -6.07
C VAL A 320 20.50 31.24 -5.35
N LEU A 321 21.44 32.18 -5.47
CA LEU A 321 21.39 33.47 -4.78
C LEU A 321 20.57 34.46 -5.60
N GLY A 322 19.52 35.02 -5.00
CA GLY A 322 18.67 36.03 -5.64
C GLY A 322 17.58 36.55 -4.72
N GLY A 323 16.61 37.24 -5.31
CA GLY A 323 15.35 37.61 -4.67
C GLY A 323 14.16 37.23 -5.55
N TRP A 324 13.01 36.92 -4.96
CA TRP A 324 11.79 36.65 -5.72
C TRP A 324 11.36 37.87 -6.53
N ALA A 325 10.96 37.66 -7.80
CA ALA A 325 10.27 38.69 -8.55
C ALA A 325 8.85 38.91 -7.99
N PRO A 326 8.18 40.02 -8.33
CA PRO A 326 6.80 40.24 -7.92
C PRO A 326 5.86 39.14 -8.45
N ASN A 327 5.30 38.34 -7.55
CA ASN A 327 4.31 37.29 -7.82
C ASN A 327 3.16 37.38 -6.79
N PRO A 328 1.98 36.83 -7.08
CA PRO A 328 0.95 36.61 -6.06
C PRO A 328 1.35 35.52 -5.05
N ASP A 329 0.61 35.43 -3.96
CA ASP A 329 0.75 34.41 -2.92
C ASP A 329 -0.63 34.25 -2.26
N LEU A 330 -1.42 33.31 -2.77
CA LEU A 330 -2.76 33.03 -2.28
C LEU A 330 -2.69 32.22 -0.98
N VAL A 331 -3.57 32.51 -0.05
CA VAL A 331 -3.64 31.81 1.24
C VAL A 331 -5.09 31.71 1.67
N VAL A 332 -5.50 30.51 2.09
CA VAL A 332 -6.80 30.33 2.74
C VAL A 332 -6.63 30.62 4.23
N THR A 333 -7.43 31.55 4.74
CA THR A 333 -7.30 32.10 6.10
C THR A 333 -8.41 31.65 7.05
N ALA A 334 -9.52 31.13 6.50
CA ALA A 334 -10.61 30.53 7.25
C ALA A 334 -11.45 29.63 6.33
N ALA A 335 -12.12 28.62 6.91
CA ALA A 335 -13.17 27.84 6.26
C ALA A 335 -14.33 27.56 7.22
N SER A 336 -15.56 27.39 6.70
CA SER A 336 -16.76 27.11 7.48
C SER A 336 -17.85 26.42 6.65
N TRP A 337 -18.89 25.90 7.32
CA TRP A 337 -20.05 25.23 6.70
C TRP A 337 -21.39 25.72 7.26
N SER A 338 -22.46 25.47 6.52
CA SER A 338 -23.86 25.68 6.93
C SER A 338 -24.76 24.60 6.30
N PRO A 339 -25.78 24.08 7.00
CA PRO A 339 -26.17 24.38 8.39
C PRO A 339 -25.16 23.86 9.41
N THR A 340 -25.21 24.34 10.65
CA THR A 340 -24.24 24.00 11.71
C THR A 340 -24.37 22.56 12.21
N ALA A 341 -25.58 21.97 12.14
CA ALA A 341 -25.86 20.57 12.45
C ALA A 341 -26.60 19.92 11.25
N PRO A 342 -25.88 19.58 10.16
CA PRO A 342 -26.47 18.92 9.01
C PRO A 342 -26.80 17.46 9.30
N SER A 343 -27.70 16.89 8.50
CA SER A 343 -28.01 15.47 8.50
C SER A 343 -27.65 14.82 7.16
N GLU A 344 -27.69 13.49 7.09
CA GLU A 344 -27.31 12.75 5.88
C GLU A 344 -28.16 13.04 4.64
N ALA A 345 -29.32 13.68 4.82
CA ALA A 345 -30.20 14.14 3.75
C ALA A 345 -30.08 15.65 3.44
N THR A 346 -29.21 16.40 4.15
CA THR A 346 -29.12 17.87 4.08
C THR A 346 -27.88 18.33 3.32
N PRO A 347 -28.01 18.99 2.15
CA PRO A 347 -26.88 19.61 1.45
C PRO A 347 -26.17 20.68 2.27
N LEU A 348 -24.88 20.90 1.96
CA LEU A 348 -24.03 21.85 2.68
C LEU A 348 -23.76 23.09 1.82
N THR A 349 -23.62 24.25 2.47
CA THR A 349 -22.93 25.42 1.90
C THR A 349 -21.58 25.55 2.60
N LEU A 350 -20.49 25.42 1.83
CA LEU A 350 -19.12 25.53 2.31
C LEU A 350 -18.56 26.91 1.93
N ASN A 351 -17.79 27.54 2.83
CA ASN A 351 -17.24 28.89 2.63
C ASN A 351 -15.76 28.91 2.97
N ALA A 352 -14.95 29.61 2.18
CA ALA A 352 -13.52 29.81 2.40
C ALA A 352 -13.15 31.28 2.23
N THR A 353 -12.23 31.79 3.04
CA THR A 353 -11.71 33.16 2.93
C THR A 353 -10.29 33.13 2.35
N VAL A 354 -10.16 33.55 1.10
CA VAL A 354 -8.91 33.60 0.33
C VAL A 354 -8.33 35.01 0.40
N LYS A 355 -7.04 35.13 0.71
CA LYS A 355 -6.28 36.37 0.65
C LYS A 355 -5.12 36.22 -0.32
N ASN A 356 -4.80 37.26 -1.10
CA ASN A 356 -3.51 37.36 -1.77
C ASN A 356 -2.55 38.14 -0.85
N SER A 357 -1.59 37.46 -0.25
CA SER A 357 -0.53 38.05 0.59
C SER A 357 0.71 38.47 -0.21
N GLY A 358 0.75 38.16 -1.50
CA GLY A 358 1.88 38.44 -2.40
C GLY A 358 1.95 39.89 -2.87
N SER A 359 2.97 40.16 -3.68
CA SER A 359 3.33 41.51 -4.14
C SER A 359 2.79 41.85 -5.54
N ALA A 360 2.24 40.87 -6.27
CA ALA A 360 1.55 41.07 -7.54
C ALA A 360 0.07 40.64 -7.48
N THR A 361 -0.71 41.00 -8.50
CA THR A 361 -2.12 40.61 -8.61
C THR A 361 -2.23 39.16 -9.06
N ALA A 362 -3.02 38.35 -8.35
CA ALA A 362 -3.33 36.99 -8.74
C ALA A 362 -4.33 36.96 -9.91
N ALA A 363 -4.12 36.05 -10.86
CA ALA A 363 -5.13 35.71 -11.86
C ALA A 363 -6.33 35.00 -11.19
N GLY A 364 -7.44 34.87 -11.92
CA GLY A 364 -8.59 34.11 -11.42
C GLY A 364 -8.30 32.61 -11.39
N THR A 365 -8.74 31.94 -10.32
CA THR A 365 -8.59 30.50 -10.08
C THR A 365 -9.83 29.95 -9.34
N LYS A 366 -9.71 28.86 -8.58
CA LYS A 366 -10.76 28.27 -7.73
C LYS A 366 -10.26 27.94 -6.32
N VAL A 367 -11.21 27.74 -5.41
CA VAL A 367 -11.04 26.98 -4.17
C VAL A 367 -11.72 25.63 -4.34
N ASP A 368 -11.04 24.55 -3.97
CA ASP A 368 -11.66 23.24 -3.74
C ASP A 368 -11.90 23.03 -2.25
N PHE A 369 -13.13 22.65 -1.90
CA PHE A 369 -13.53 22.22 -0.57
C PHE A 369 -13.47 20.71 -0.49
N LYS A 370 -12.73 20.20 0.49
CA LYS A 370 -12.52 18.78 0.72
C LYS A 370 -13.09 18.35 2.07
N LEU A 371 -13.77 17.20 2.08
CA LEU A 371 -14.19 16.51 3.30
C LEU A 371 -13.49 15.15 3.32
N ASN A 372 -12.73 14.87 4.39
CA ASN A 372 -11.90 13.65 4.51
C ASN A 372 -11.03 13.39 3.26
N GLY A 373 -10.38 14.44 2.74
CA GLY A 373 -9.48 14.37 1.58
C GLY A 373 -10.12 14.54 0.20
N GLY A 374 -11.36 14.07 0.01
CA GLY A 374 -12.07 14.16 -1.28
C GLY A 374 -12.72 15.52 -1.53
N VAL A 375 -12.60 16.06 -2.76
CA VAL A 375 -13.24 17.34 -3.16
C VAL A 375 -14.76 17.14 -3.27
N VAL A 376 -15.54 17.88 -2.48
CA VAL A 376 -17.01 17.80 -2.44
C VAL A 376 -17.71 19.00 -3.09
N ALA A 377 -16.99 20.12 -3.24
CA ALA A 377 -17.45 21.31 -3.95
C ALA A 377 -16.28 22.20 -4.35
N SER A 378 -16.48 23.06 -5.36
CA SER A 378 -15.51 24.06 -5.78
C SER A 378 -16.18 25.42 -5.98
N GLY A 379 -15.47 26.52 -5.73
CA GLY A 379 -15.95 27.87 -5.99
C GLY A 379 -14.89 28.75 -6.63
N THR A 380 -15.31 29.69 -7.49
CA THR A 380 -14.39 30.53 -8.28
C THR A 380 -13.79 31.67 -7.44
N VAL A 381 -12.49 31.88 -7.60
CA VAL A 381 -11.74 33.06 -7.11
C VAL A 381 -11.52 33.98 -8.30
N GLY A 382 -12.05 35.21 -8.25
CA GLY A 382 -11.74 36.23 -9.26
C GLY A 382 -10.30 36.74 -9.14
N SER A 383 -9.84 37.57 -10.08
CA SER A 383 -8.51 38.21 -9.97
C SER A 383 -8.38 38.99 -8.66
N LEU A 384 -7.35 38.69 -7.86
CA LEU A 384 -7.22 39.21 -6.49
C LEU A 384 -5.97 40.08 -6.38
N ALA A 385 -6.16 41.39 -6.15
CA ALA A 385 -5.06 42.34 -6.02
C ALA A 385 -4.16 42.02 -4.80
N ALA A 386 -2.90 42.45 -4.84
CA ALA A 386 -1.96 42.31 -3.73
C ALA A 386 -2.55 42.88 -2.42
N GLY A 387 -2.55 42.07 -1.35
CA GLY A 387 -3.13 42.40 -0.05
C GLY A 387 -4.65 42.24 0.07
N ALA A 388 -5.38 41.96 -1.02
CA ALA A 388 -6.84 41.84 -1.00
C ALA A 388 -7.32 40.47 -0.51
N THR A 389 -8.56 40.44 -0.01
CA THR A 389 -9.22 39.24 0.52
C THR A 389 -10.62 39.10 -0.09
N THR A 390 -11.05 37.87 -0.35
CA THR A 390 -12.40 37.53 -0.82
C THR A 390 -12.93 36.28 -0.10
N THR A 391 -14.24 36.17 0.06
CA THR A 391 -14.90 34.94 0.53
C THR A 391 -15.54 34.24 -0.65
N VAL A 392 -15.27 32.95 -0.78
CA VAL A 392 -15.83 32.06 -1.80
C VAL A 392 -16.78 31.09 -1.12
N SER A 393 -17.97 30.92 -1.71
CA SER A 393 -19.00 29.99 -1.25
C SER A 393 -19.28 28.95 -2.33
N ALA A 394 -19.48 27.69 -1.94
CA ALA A 394 -19.88 26.61 -2.85
C ALA A 394 -20.90 25.69 -2.18
N SER A 395 -21.83 25.15 -2.97
CA SER A 395 -22.78 24.13 -2.50
C SER A 395 -22.18 22.74 -2.68
N ALA A 396 -22.22 21.92 -1.62
CA ALA A 396 -21.84 20.51 -1.66
C ALA A 396 -23.09 19.64 -1.41
N PRO A 397 -23.14 18.41 -1.97
CA PRO A 397 -24.23 17.48 -1.68
C PRO A 397 -24.26 17.09 -0.20
N ALA A 398 -25.38 16.50 0.23
CA ALA A 398 -25.46 15.88 1.54
C ALA A 398 -24.40 14.78 1.68
N GLN A 399 -23.90 14.59 2.90
CA GLN A 399 -22.82 13.67 3.23
C GLN A 399 -23.38 12.50 4.05
N ALA A 400 -22.71 11.35 4.12
CA ALA A 400 -23.16 10.28 5.01
C ALA A 400 -23.09 10.70 6.50
N ILE A 401 -23.70 9.93 7.40
CA ILE A 401 -23.52 10.12 8.85
C ILE A 401 -22.02 9.95 9.17
N GLY A 402 -21.43 10.93 9.86
CA GLY A 402 -20.01 10.85 10.21
C GLY A 402 -19.43 12.15 10.74
N THR A 403 -18.15 12.08 11.08
CA THR A 403 -17.32 13.20 11.49
C THR A 403 -16.33 13.48 10.37
N TYR A 404 -16.34 14.69 9.85
CA TYR A 404 -15.57 15.11 8.68
C TYR A 404 -14.63 16.26 9.02
N THR A 405 -13.41 16.22 8.50
CA THR A 405 -12.49 17.35 8.52
C THR A 405 -12.71 18.19 7.26
N LEU A 406 -13.07 19.47 7.40
CA LEU A 406 -13.15 20.40 6.27
C LEU A 406 -11.78 21.00 5.99
N VAL A 407 -11.32 20.83 4.75
CA VAL A 407 -10.13 21.49 4.21
C VAL A 407 -10.55 22.34 3.01
N ALA A 408 -10.09 23.57 2.92
CA ALA A 408 -10.27 24.42 1.75
C ALA A 408 -8.89 24.72 1.13
N VAL A 409 -8.75 24.48 -0.18
CA VAL A 409 -7.50 24.64 -0.92
C VAL A 409 -7.69 25.62 -2.07
N VAL A 410 -6.98 26.74 -2.06
CA VAL A 410 -6.94 27.70 -3.18
C VAL A 410 -5.91 27.28 -4.23
N ASP A 411 -6.16 27.65 -5.49
CA ASP A 411 -5.42 27.21 -6.68
C ASP A 411 -4.99 25.73 -6.68
N PRO A 412 -5.92 24.79 -6.44
CA PRO A 412 -5.60 23.36 -6.27
C PRO A 412 -5.13 22.66 -7.56
N ALA A 413 -4.96 23.42 -8.65
CA ALA A 413 -4.43 22.95 -9.93
C ALA A 413 -3.09 23.63 -10.31
N ASP A 414 -2.51 24.44 -9.42
CA ASP A 414 -1.22 25.14 -9.61
C ASP A 414 -1.16 25.90 -10.95
N THR A 415 -2.19 26.73 -11.17
CA THR A 415 -2.40 27.51 -12.42
C THR A 415 -1.99 28.96 -12.29
N VAL A 416 -1.86 29.46 -11.06
CA VAL A 416 -1.29 30.74 -10.70
C VAL A 416 0.12 30.45 -10.19
N ALA A 417 1.16 31.04 -10.80
CA ALA A 417 2.50 30.93 -10.24
C ALA A 417 2.58 31.79 -8.96
N GLU A 418 2.94 31.18 -7.83
CA GLU A 418 2.83 31.79 -6.50
C GLU A 418 4.21 31.94 -5.85
N GLN A 419 4.37 32.85 -4.87
CA GLN A 419 5.63 32.93 -4.10
C GLN A 419 5.77 31.77 -3.11
N ASN A 420 4.64 31.20 -2.68
CA ASN A 420 4.53 30.03 -1.83
C ASN A 420 3.25 29.28 -2.22
N ASN A 421 3.31 27.95 -2.26
CA ASN A 421 2.15 27.08 -2.51
C ASN A 421 1.77 26.29 -1.24
N ASP A 422 2.65 26.25 -0.22
CA ASP A 422 2.47 25.43 0.99
C ASP A 422 1.38 26.00 1.94
N ASN A 423 1.01 27.26 1.74
CA ASN A 423 -0.04 28.01 2.44
C ASN A 423 -1.39 28.04 1.71
N ASN A 424 -1.52 27.36 0.56
CA ASN A 424 -2.78 27.32 -0.20
C ASN A 424 -3.91 26.56 0.51
N SER A 425 -3.62 25.84 1.62
CA SER A 425 -4.56 24.97 2.31
C SER A 425 -4.91 25.46 3.73
N PHE A 426 -6.19 25.40 4.09
CA PHE A 426 -6.68 25.65 5.45
C PHE A 426 -7.58 24.50 5.93
N THR A 427 -7.26 23.95 7.10
CA THR A 427 -8.03 22.89 7.77
C THR A 427 -8.80 23.46 8.97
N THR A 428 -10.09 23.15 9.11
CA THR A 428 -10.89 23.61 10.26
C THR A 428 -10.49 22.89 11.55
N SER A 429 -10.42 23.63 12.66
CA SER A 429 -10.06 23.08 13.98
C SER A 429 -11.20 22.31 14.66
N ALA A 430 -12.45 22.64 14.34
CA ALA A 430 -13.61 21.83 14.66
C ALA A 430 -13.96 20.93 13.46
N PRO A 431 -14.38 19.68 13.69
CA PRO A 431 -14.90 18.82 12.63
C PRO A 431 -16.37 19.14 12.33
N LEU A 432 -16.76 18.93 11.08
CA LEU A 432 -18.14 18.86 10.61
C LEU A 432 -18.75 17.53 11.07
N VAL A 433 -19.76 17.57 11.94
CA VAL A 433 -20.49 16.38 12.36
C VAL A 433 -21.82 16.32 11.61
N VAL A 434 -22.02 15.27 10.82
CA VAL A 434 -23.24 14.99 10.06
C VAL A 434 -24.03 13.94 10.81
N GLY A 435 -25.25 14.30 11.24
CA GLY A 435 -26.14 13.42 11.99
C GLY A 435 -27.03 12.55 11.09
N GLN A 436 -27.74 11.61 11.71
CA GLN A 436 -28.81 10.89 11.03
C GLN A 436 -29.96 11.83 10.67
N ALA A 437 -30.64 11.57 9.54
CA ALA A 437 -31.81 12.33 9.16
C ALA A 437 -33.01 12.08 10.12
N PRO A 438 -33.87 13.09 10.37
CA PRO A 438 -35.10 12.91 11.13
C PRO A 438 -36.12 12.04 10.37
N GLY A 439 -36.46 10.87 10.92
CA GLY A 439 -37.44 9.94 10.33
C GLY A 439 -37.16 8.47 10.63
N PRO A 440 -38.00 7.54 10.11
CA PRO A 440 -37.72 6.11 10.11
C PRO A 440 -36.70 5.73 9.02
N ASP A 441 -35.97 4.64 9.23
CA ASP A 441 -34.93 4.12 8.32
C ASP A 441 -34.79 2.62 8.55
N LEU A 442 -35.35 1.80 7.67
CA LEU A 442 -35.36 0.35 7.75
C LEU A 442 -34.13 -0.24 7.04
N GLN A 443 -33.59 -1.31 7.62
CA GLN A 443 -32.41 -1.99 7.13
C GLN A 443 -32.55 -3.49 7.33
N VAL A 444 -32.28 -4.28 6.28
CA VAL A 444 -32.15 -5.74 6.43
C VAL A 444 -30.74 -6.08 6.91
N LEU A 445 -30.66 -6.85 8.00
CA LEU A 445 -29.39 -7.24 8.64
C LEU A 445 -28.96 -8.68 8.35
N ALA A 446 -29.91 -9.60 8.16
CA ALA A 446 -29.62 -11.02 7.95
C ALA A 446 -30.80 -11.76 7.30
N ILE A 447 -30.50 -12.85 6.59
CA ILE A 447 -31.48 -13.83 6.10
C ILE A 447 -31.15 -15.18 6.75
N GLY A 448 -32.08 -15.73 7.51
CA GLY A 448 -32.01 -17.10 8.02
C GLY A 448 -32.82 -18.06 7.14
N SER A 449 -32.29 -19.26 6.90
CA SER A 449 -32.99 -20.38 6.29
C SER A 449 -33.13 -21.54 7.27
N ASN A 450 -34.23 -22.29 7.17
CA ASN A 450 -34.48 -23.50 7.93
C ASN A 450 -35.07 -24.59 7.03
N PRO A 451 -34.37 -25.72 6.80
CA PRO A 451 -33.01 -26.01 7.30
C PRO A 451 -31.96 -25.04 6.69
N PRO A 452 -30.87 -24.72 7.40
CA PRO A 452 -29.85 -23.77 6.94
C PRO A 452 -29.03 -24.30 5.74
N SER A 453 -28.94 -25.62 5.61
CA SER A 453 -28.32 -26.33 4.49
C SER A 453 -29.32 -27.35 3.94
N PRO A 454 -30.23 -26.96 3.05
CA PRO A 454 -31.27 -27.85 2.56
C PRO A 454 -30.71 -28.88 1.58
N ALA A 455 -31.18 -30.13 1.70
CA ALA A 455 -31.05 -31.13 0.66
C ALA A 455 -31.95 -30.79 -0.53
N VAL A 456 -31.61 -31.30 -1.73
CA VAL A 456 -32.45 -31.14 -2.92
C VAL A 456 -33.84 -31.74 -2.67
N GLY A 457 -34.89 -30.98 -2.99
CA GLY A 457 -36.29 -31.33 -2.72
C GLY A 457 -36.79 -30.97 -1.31
N ALA A 458 -35.93 -30.52 -0.39
CA ALA A 458 -36.36 -30.12 0.95
C ALA A 458 -37.22 -28.84 0.91
N THR A 459 -38.22 -28.76 1.78
CA THR A 459 -39.00 -27.53 1.99
C THR A 459 -38.22 -26.59 2.93
N VAL A 460 -37.95 -25.38 2.45
CA VAL A 460 -37.17 -24.34 3.16
C VAL A 460 -38.10 -23.23 3.61
N THR A 461 -38.02 -22.90 4.89
CA THR A 461 -38.65 -21.71 5.50
C THR A 461 -37.56 -20.67 5.78
N PHE A 462 -37.93 -19.39 5.88
CA PHE A 462 -36.96 -18.31 6.05
C PHE A 462 -37.36 -17.34 7.16
N SER A 463 -36.38 -16.59 7.64
CA SER A 463 -36.57 -15.42 8.49
C SER A 463 -35.68 -14.27 8.01
N VAL A 464 -36.11 -13.03 8.22
CA VAL A 464 -35.39 -11.82 7.83
C VAL A 464 -35.29 -10.90 9.04
N SER A 465 -34.08 -10.51 9.42
CA SER A 465 -33.88 -9.53 10.49
C SER A 465 -33.93 -8.12 9.90
N VAL A 466 -34.95 -7.36 10.28
CA VAL A 466 -35.17 -5.95 9.88
C VAL A 466 -34.94 -5.04 11.07
N ARG A 467 -34.13 -3.99 10.92
CA ARG A 467 -33.87 -2.98 11.94
C ARG A 467 -34.39 -1.63 11.47
N ASN A 468 -35.14 -0.93 12.31
CA ASN A 468 -35.33 0.51 12.14
C ASN A 468 -34.12 1.20 12.79
N ARG A 469 -33.12 1.58 12.00
CA ARG A 469 -31.98 2.36 12.49
C ARG A 469 -32.32 3.84 12.65
N GLY A 470 -33.50 4.29 12.18
CA GLY A 470 -33.95 5.68 12.16
C GLY A 470 -34.21 6.28 13.53
N THR A 471 -34.42 7.60 13.54
CA THR A 471 -34.69 8.42 14.73
C THR A 471 -36.17 8.44 15.14
N SER A 472 -37.08 8.00 14.26
CA SER A 472 -38.52 7.91 14.51
C SER A 472 -39.06 6.48 14.29
N PRO A 473 -40.19 6.10 14.91
CA PRO A 473 -40.83 4.80 14.65
C PRO A 473 -41.25 4.63 13.18
N ALA A 474 -40.99 3.45 12.61
CA ALA A 474 -41.50 3.03 11.32
C ALA A 474 -42.89 2.42 11.47
N ALA A 475 -43.78 2.67 10.50
CA ALA A 475 -45.09 2.02 10.45
C ALA A 475 -44.95 0.52 10.05
N ALA A 476 -46.05 -0.23 10.11
CA ALA A 476 -46.07 -1.59 9.60
C ALA A 476 -45.91 -1.59 8.06
N SER A 477 -45.09 -2.51 7.54
CA SER A 477 -44.69 -2.59 6.13
C SER A 477 -44.65 -4.04 5.62
N VAL A 478 -44.12 -4.27 4.42
CA VAL A 478 -43.95 -5.63 3.86
C VAL A 478 -42.47 -5.96 3.71
N THR A 479 -41.99 -7.00 4.38
CA THR A 479 -40.71 -7.64 4.02
C THR A 479 -40.94 -8.64 2.90
N ARG A 480 -40.16 -8.54 1.83
CA ARG A 480 -40.12 -9.49 0.70
C ARG A 480 -38.83 -10.27 0.72
N LEU A 481 -38.91 -11.57 0.50
CA LEU A 481 -37.77 -12.42 0.17
C LEU A 481 -37.95 -12.97 -1.24
N THR A 482 -36.95 -12.79 -2.11
CA THR A 482 -36.84 -13.45 -3.40
C THR A 482 -35.83 -14.59 -3.30
N VAL A 483 -36.19 -15.79 -3.72
CA VAL A 483 -35.32 -16.98 -3.76
C VAL A 483 -35.53 -17.73 -5.07
N ALA A 484 -34.49 -17.84 -5.90
CA ALA A 484 -34.56 -18.49 -7.22
C ALA A 484 -35.79 -18.05 -8.07
N GLY A 485 -36.08 -16.73 -8.08
CA GLY A 485 -37.25 -16.15 -8.77
C GLY A 485 -38.60 -16.31 -8.04
N THR A 486 -38.68 -17.13 -6.99
CA THR A 486 -39.87 -17.23 -6.12
C THR A 486 -39.94 -16.03 -5.19
N VAL A 487 -41.08 -15.35 -5.14
CA VAL A 487 -41.30 -14.17 -4.28
C VAL A 487 -42.18 -14.53 -3.09
N LEU A 488 -41.66 -14.34 -1.88
CA LEU A 488 -42.35 -14.56 -0.61
C LEU A 488 -42.50 -13.22 0.12
N ASN A 489 -43.73 -12.74 0.31
CA ASN A 489 -44.02 -11.50 1.04
C ASN A 489 -44.49 -11.78 2.46
N THR A 490 -44.23 -10.87 3.41
CA THR A 490 -44.69 -10.98 4.81
C THR A 490 -44.91 -9.62 5.44
N SER A 491 -45.94 -9.50 6.28
CA SER A 491 -46.21 -8.31 7.08
C SER A 491 -45.15 -8.12 8.18
N THR A 492 -44.48 -6.97 8.17
CA THR A 492 -43.57 -6.51 9.23
C THR A 492 -44.34 -5.55 10.11
N ALA A 493 -44.38 -5.81 11.42
CA ALA A 493 -45.05 -4.92 12.37
C ALA A 493 -44.31 -3.58 12.49
N ALA A 494 -45.01 -2.55 12.99
CA ALA A 494 -44.41 -1.25 13.27
C ALA A 494 -43.21 -1.38 14.21
N LEU A 495 -42.12 -0.68 13.89
CA LEU A 495 -40.80 -0.89 14.49
C LEU A 495 -40.26 0.41 15.09
N ALA A 496 -40.06 0.44 16.40
CA ALA A 496 -39.56 1.61 17.12
C ALA A 496 -38.14 2.02 16.65
N ALA A 497 -37.81 3.30 16.82
CA ALA A 497 -36.47 3.82 16.54
C ALA A 497 -35.37 2.99 17.25
N GLY A 498 -34.34 2.61 16.50
CA GLY A 498 -33.24 1.76 16.96
C GLY A 498 -33.53 0.25 17.07
N ALA A 499 -34.79 -0.20 16.99
CA ALA A 499 -35.19 -1.58 17.27
C ALA A 499 -34.98 -2.53 16.07
N THR A 500 -34.77 -3.82 16.37
CA THR A 500 -34.66 -4.90 15.38
C THR A 500 -35.74 -5.95 15.61
N ALA A 501 -36.38 -6.42 14.54
CA ALA A 501 -37.34 -7.52 14.55
C ALA A 501 -36.90 -8.63 13.59
N THR A 502 -37.01 -9.88 14.02
CA THR A 502 -36.84 -11.05 13.15
C THR A 502 -38.20 -11.46 12.59
N VAL A 503 -38.42 -11.20 11.32
CA VAL A 503 -39.65 -11.43 10.57
C VAL A 503 -39.62 -12.86 10.01
N ALA A 504 -40.49 -13.75 10.50
CA ALA A 504 -40.64 -15.10 9.95
C ALA A 504 -41.37 -15.03 8.60
N VAL A 505 -40.72 -15.44 7.51
CA VAL A 505 -41.26 -15.34 6.16
C VAL A 505 -42.39 -16.35 5.96
N THR A 506 -43.54 -15.85 5.52
CA THR A 506 -44.74 -16.61 5.20
C THR A 506 -44.58 -17.33 3.87
N GLY A 507 -44.82 -18.65 3.88
CA GLY A 507 -44.59 -19.53 2.74
C GLY A 507 -43.25 -20.26 2.83
N SER A 508 -42.92 -20.99 1.78
CA SER A 508 -41.73 -21.83 1.72
C SER A 508 -41.25 -21.99 0.28
N TRP A 509 -39.99 -22.37 0.12
CA TRP A 509 -39.38 -22.70 -1.15
C TRP A 509 -38.93 -24.16 -1.18
N THR A 510 -39.14 -24.86 -2.29
CA THR A 510 -38.63 -26.24 -2.47
C THR A 510 -37.23 -26.18 -3.06
N ALA A 511 -36.26 -26.77 -2.36
CA ALA A 511 -34.86 -26.57 -2.67
C ALA A 511 -34.43 -27.25 -3.97
N THR A 512 -33.86 -26.48 -4.90
CA THR A 512 -33.26 -26.99 -6.15
C THR A 512 -31.75 -27.03 -6.04
N ALA A 513 -31.11 -28.07 -6.57
CA ALA A 513 -29.65 -28.27 -6.48
C ALA A 513 -28.84 -27.05 -6.98
N GLY A 514 -27.67 -26.84 -6.36
CA GLY A 514 -26.75 -25.76 -6.71
C GLY A 514 -26.95 -24.50 -5.87
N GLY A 515 -26.47 -23.36 -6.37
CA GLY A 515 -26.57 -22.08 -5.68
C GLY A 515 -27.86 -21.34 -5.95
N VAL A 516 -28.37 -20.69 -4.92
CA VAL A 516 -29.47 -19.73 -5.04
C VAL A 516 -29.14 -18.44 -4.31
N THR A 517 -29.37 -17.32 -4.98
CA THR A 517 -29.33 -16.01 -4.34
C THR A 517 -30.65 -15.76 -3.63
N LEU A 518 -30.57 -15.51 -2.33
CA LEU A 518 -31.62 -14.96 -1.49
C LEU A 518 -31.50 -13.44 -1.54
N THR A 519 -32.59 -12.71 -1.79
CA THR A 519 -32.62 -11.25 -1.68
C THR A 519 -33.81 -10.84 -0.82
N ALA A 520 -33.54 -10.33 0.37
CA ALA A 520 -34.55 -9.83 1.29
C ALA A 520 -34.61 -8.29 1.24
N THR A 521 -35.81 -7.74 1.16
CA THR A 521 -36.08 -6.31 1.09
C THR A 521 -37.12 -5.93 2.14
N ALA A 522 -36.75 -5.08 3.09
CA ALA A 522 -37.67 -4.41 4.01
C ALA A 522 -38.44 -3.31 3.24
N ASP A 523 -39.65 -3.03 3.72
CA ASP A 523 -40.69 -2.27 3.00
C ASP A 523 -40.67 -2.38 1.46
N ALA A 524 -40.77 -3.60 0.96
CA ALA A 524 -40.80 -3.91 -0.47
C ALA A 524 -42.06 -3.39 -1.20
N THR A 525 -42.84 -2.54 -0.55
CA THR A 525 -44.03 -1.85 -1.05
C THR A 525 -43.91 -0.32 -1.03
N GLY A 526 -42.91 0.25 -0.36
CA GLY A 526 -42.72 1.71 -0.24
C GLY A 526 -43.88 2.44 0.45
N VAL A 527 -44.42 1.86 1.53
CA VAL A 527 -45.52 2.46 2.33
C VAL A 527 -45.03 3.26 3.53
N VAL A 528 -43.79 3.04 3.98
CA VAL A 528 -43.04 3.88 4.91
C VAL A 528 -42.19 4.80 4.05
N THR A 529 -42.31 6.12 4.25
CA THR A 529 -41.36 7.07 3.67
C THR A 529 -40.15 7.13 4.57
N GLU A 530 -39.02 6.61 4.11
CA GLU A 530 -37.81 6.46 4.92
C GLU A 530 -36.79 7.56 4.63
N THR A 531 -35.85 7.76 5.55
CA THR A 531 -34.75 8.69 5.33
C THR A 531 -33.68 8.13 4.39
N ASN A 532 -33.63 6.80 4.20
CA ASN A 532 -32.71 6.16 3.27
C ASN A 532 -33.28 4.84 2.70
N GLU A 533 -33.94 4.93 1.54
CA GLU A 533 -34.52 3.79 0.82
C GLU A 533 -33.46 2.78 0.28
N THR A 534 -32.17 3.12 0.28
CA THR A 534 -31.14 2.31 -0.42
C THR A 534 -30.60 1.13 0.40
N ASN A 535 -30.72 1.18 1.74
CA ASN A 535 -30.32 0.08 2.63
C ASN A 535 -31.45 -0.90 2.98
N ASN A 536 -32.60 -0.78 2.31
CA ASN A 536 -33.73 -1.65 2.54
C ASN A 536 -33.49 -3.10 2.06
N SER A 537 -32.44 -3.40 1.29
CA SER A 537 -32.21 -4.74 0.72
C SER A 537 -30.88 -5.37 1.13
N LEU A 538 -30.89 -6.68 1.37
CA LEU A 538 -29.72 -7.55 1.58
C LEU A 538 -29.80 -8.76 0.65
N SER A 539 -28.67 -9.16 0.05
CA SER A 539 -28.56 -10.40 -0.72
C SER A 539 -27.55 -11.37 -0.08
N GLN A 540 -27.84 -12.67 -0.14
CA GLN A 540 -27.03 -13.73 0.44
C GLN A 540 -27.12 -14.99 -0.44
N THR A 541 -25.99 -15.66 -0.71
CA THR A 541 -25.98 -16.96 -1.39
C THR A 541 -26.27 -18.09 -0.42
N MET A 542 -27.11 -19.04 -0.83
CA MET A 542 -27.33 -20.33 -0.18
C MET A 542 -27.01 -21.46 -1.17
N VAL A 543 -26.42 -22.55 -0.67
CA VAL A 543 -26.12 -23.75 -1.47
C VAL A 543 -27.09 -24.87 -1.09
N VAL A 544 -27.55 -25.62 -2.09
CA VAL A 544 -28.43 -26.78 -1.93
C VAL A 544 -27.73 -28.03 -2.44
N GLY A 545 -27.53 -29.00 -1.56
CA GLY A 545 -26.74 -30.21 -1.84
C GLY A 545 -25.35 -30.16 -1.22
N ARG A 546 -24.35 -30.66 -1.94
CA ARG A 546 -22.93 -30.68 -1.55
C ARG A 546 -22.07 -30.02 -2.62
N GLY A 547 -20.87 -29.60 -2.25
CA GLY A 547 -19.96 -28.85 -3.11
C GLY A 547 -20.26 -27.36 -3.11
N ALA A 548 -19.45 -26.60 -3.85
CA ALA A 548 -19.69 -25.19 -4.11
C ALA A 548 -20.74 -24.99 -5.21
N ALA A 549 -21.50 -23.92 -5.07
CA ALA A 549 -22.33 -23.40 -6.14
C ALA A 549 -21.48 -22.61 -7.14
N THR A 550 -21.27 -23.21 -8.32
CA THR A 550 -20.51 -22.62 -9.42
C THR A 550 -21.43 -21.87 -10.40
N PRO A 551 -21.00 -20.73 -10.98
CA PRO A 551 -21.71 -20.07 -12.08
C PRO A 551 -21.51 -20.76 -13.44
N TRP A 552 -20.62 -21.75 -13.53
CA TRP A 552 -20.38 -22.57 -14.71
C TRP A 552 -20.97 -23.98 -14.56
N VAL A 553 -21.14 -24.65 -15.70
CA VAL A 553 -21.33 -26.10 -15.78
C VAL A 553 -20.03 -26.72 -16.30
N GLU A 554 -19.60 -27.81 -15.67
CA GLU A 554 -18.43 -28.61 -16.03
C GLU A 554 -18.85 -29.77 -16.97
N TYR A 555 -18.01 -30.08 -17.95
CA TYR A 555 -18.24 -31.15 -18.93
C TYR A 555 -16.97 -31.98 -19.13
N GLU A 556 -17.04 -33.25 -18.75
CA GLU A 556 -15.95 -34.23 -18.93
C GLU A 556 -15.78 -34.63 -20.41
N ALA A 557 -14.54 -34.74 -20.90
CA ALA A 557 -14.24 -34.96 -22.32
C ALA A 557 -14.65 -36.34 -22.83
N GLU A 558 -14.58 -37.37 -21.99
CA GLU A 558 -14.99 -38.74 -22.31
C GLU A 558 -16.52 -38.92 -22.34
N ALA A 559 -17.27 -38.02 -21.69
CA ALA A 559 -18.74 -37.96 -21.79
C ALA A 559 -19.21 -37.22 -23.06
N ALA A 560 -18.32 -36.48 -23.71
CA ALA A 560 -18.59 -35.72 -24.93
C ALA A 560 -18.49 -36.59 -26.21
N ARG A 561 -18.83 -36.01 -27.37
CA ARG A 561 -18.60 -36.66 -28.66
C ARG A 561 -17.16 -36.41 -29.11
N TYR A 562 -16.34 -37.44 -29.24
CA TYR A 562 -14.93 -37.25 -29.64
C TYR A 562 -14.50 -38.11 -30.83
N GLN A 563 -13.43 -37.65 -31.49
CA GLN A 563 -12.58 -38.43 -32.38
C GLN A 563 -11.14 -38.28 -31.89
N GLY A 564 -10.67 -39.28 -31.14
CA GLY A 564 -9.39 -39.26 -30.44
C GLY A 564 -9.19 -40.57 -29.69
N THR A 565 -8.11 -40.68 -28.91
CA THR A 565 -7.86 -41.85 -28.05
C THR A 565 -8.35 -41.56 -26.64
N LEU A 566 -9.29 -42.35 -26.13
CA LEU A 566 -9.66 -42.33 -24.72
C LEU A 566 -8.47 -42.83 -23.89
N LEU A 567 -8.13 -42.08 -22.84
CA LEU A 567 -7.25 -42.47 -21.77
C LEU A 567 -8.12 -42.80 -20.55
N GLU A 568 -7.83 -43.88 -19.85
CA GLU A 568 -8.57 -44.34 -18.67
C GLU A 568 -7.58 -44.98 -17.69
N ALA A 569 -7.68 -44.62 -16.40
CA ALA A 569 -6.80 -45.17 -15.38
C ALA A 569 -7.20 -46.61 -15.02
N ASP A 570 -6.24 -47.39 -14.51
CA ASP A 570 -6.54 -48.64 -13.84
C ASP A 570 -7.14 -48.40 -12.44
N ALA A 571 -7.45 -49.49 -11.75
CA ALA A 571 -8.00 -49.45 -10.40
C ALA A 571 -6.98 -48.97 -9.34
N LEU A 572 -5.67 -49.14 -9.58
CA LEU A 572 -4.60 -48.76 -8.64
C LEU A 572 -4.35 -47.26 -8.65
N ARG A 573 -4.54 -46.60 -9.80
CA ARG A 573 -4.36 -45.15 -9.99
C ARG A 573 -2.97 -44.68 -9.57
N THR A 574 -1.96 -45.49 -9.92
CA THR A 574 -0.55 -45.24 -9.62
C THR A 574 -0.12 -43.83 -10.04
N PHE A 575 0.53 -43.09 -9.13
CA PHE A 575 0.87 -41.67 -9.27
C PHE A 575 2.38 -41.39 -9.21
N GLY A 576 3.22 -42.35 -8.76
CA GLY A 576 4.67 -42.24 -8.80
C GLY A 576 5.23 -42.07 -10.23
N HIS A 577 4.46 -42.45 -11.24
CA HIS A 577 4.85 -42.54 -12.65
C HIS A 577 3.99 -41.66 -13.58
N THR A 578 4.47 -41.47 -14.82
CA THR A 578 3.78 -40.65 -15.83
C THR A 578 2.46 -41.28 -16.29
N ASN A 579 1.34 -40.89 -15.68
CA ASN A 579 0.01 -41.37 -16.06
C ASN A 579 -1.03 -40.23 -16.15
N PHE A 580 -1.30 -39.78 -17.38
CA PHE A 580 -2.31 -38.75 -17.64
C PHE A 580 -3.71 -39.15 -17.16
N ALA A 581 -4.09 -40.42 -17.28
CA ALA A 581 -5.44 -40.84 -16.90
C ALA A 581 -5.63 -40.84 -15.37
N THR A 582 -4.60 -41.22 -14.60
CA THR A 582 -4.59 -41.01 -13.15
C THR A 582 -4.86 -39.55 -12.79
N GLU A 583 -4.23 -38.61 -13.50
CA GLU A 583 -4.35 -37.16 -13.23
C GLU A 583 -5.56 -36.46 -13.88
N SER A 584 -6.43 -37.21 -14.56
CA SER A 584 -7.63 -36.70 -15.22
C SER A 584 -8.85 -36.67 -14.27
N SER A 585 -9.78 -35.74 -14.47
CA SER A 585 -11.10 -35.79 -13.83
C SER A 585 -11.82 -37.07 -14.23
N GLY A 586 -12.61 -37.65 -13.31
CA GLY A 586 -13.22 -38.96 -13.54
C GLY A 586 -12.22 -40.12 -13.74
N ARG A 587 -10.91 -39.84 -13.68
CA ARG A 587 -9.77 -40.67 -14.10
C ARG A 587 -9.76 -41.01 -15.61
N LYS A 588 -10.31 -40.12 -16.44
CA LYS A 588 -10.45 -40.31 -17.89
C LYS A 588 -10.26 -39.01 -18.67
N SER A 589 -9.68 -39.09 -19.87
CA SER A 589 -9.51 -37.91 -20.74
C SER A 589 -9.32 -38.31 -22.20
N VAL A 590 -9.40 -37.36 -23.14
CA VAL A 590 -9.30 -37.65 -24.58
C VAL A 590 -8.04 -37.03 -25.20
N ARG A 591 -7.21 -37.88 -25.82
CA ARG A 591 -5.96 -37.51 -26.49
C ARG A 591 -6.12 -37.33 -28.00
N LEU A 592 -5.64 -36.20 -28.52
CA LEU A 592 -5.65 -35.80 -29.93
C LEU A 592 -4.21 -35.79 -30.49
N THR A 593 -3.88 -36.78 -31.34
CA THR A 593 -2.56 -36.98 -31.95
C THR A 593 -2.49 -36.68 -33.44
N SER A 594 -3.64 -36.50 -34.12
CA SER A 594 -3.74 -36.30 -35.57
C SER A 594 -4.62 -35.11 -35.94
N THR A 595 -4.32 -34.45 -37.06
CA THR A 595 -5.16 -33.37 -37.60
C THR A 595 -6.60 -33.85 -37.86
N GLY A 596 -7.58 -33.03 -37.46
CA GLY A 596 -9.01 -33.33 -37.55
C GLY A 596 -9.59 -34.09 -36.36
N GLN A 597 -8.76 -34.55 -35.42
CA GLN A 597 -9.23 -35.12 -34.15
C GLN A 597 -9.79 -34.04 -33.22
N PHE A 598 -10.82 -34.38 -32.45
CA PHE A 598 -11.60 -33.41 -31.67
C PHE A 598 -12.30 -33.99 -30.43
N VAL A 599 -12.75 -33.09 -29.56
CA VAL A 599 -13.78 -33.32 -28.53
C VAL A 599 -14.89 -32.26 -28.71
N GLU A 600 -16.16 -32.69 -28.79
CA GLU A 600 -17.33 -31.86 -29.08
C GLU A 600 -18.39 -32.01 -27.99
N PHE A 601 -18.55 -30.93 -27.22
CA PHE A 601 -19.47 -30.78 -26.10
C PHE A 601 -20.76 -30.10 -26.56
N THR A 602 -21.90 -30.46 -25.97
CA THR A 602 -23.17 -29.74 -26.15
C THR A 602 -23.56 -29.09 -24.84
N SER A 603 -23.58 -27.77 -24.82
CA SER A 603 -23.90 -26.97 -23.63
C SER A 603 -25.34 -27.18 -23.15
N THR A 604 -25.52 -27.21 -21.84
CA THR A 604 -26.83 -27.22 -21.13
C THR A 604 -27.19 -25.86 -20.55
N ASN A 605 -26.20 -24.97 -20.41
CA ASN A 605 -26.30 -23.59 -19.96
C ASN A 605 -25.92 -22.60 -21.08
N PRO A 606 -26.38 -21.34 -21.03
CA PRO A 606 -25.78 -20.29 -21.83
C PRO A 606 -24.33 -20.04 -21.38
N ALA A 607 -23.46 -19.63 -22.31
CA ALA A 607 -22.05 -19.38 -22.03
C ALA A 607 -21.44 -18.32 -22.95
N ASN A 608 -20.51 -17.53 -22.40
CA ASN A 608 -19.65 -16.59 -23.13
C ASN A 608 -18.17 -16.71 -22.70
N SER A 609 -17.82 -17.73 -21.94
CA SER A 609 -16.44 -18.10 -21.65
C SER A 609 -16.24 -19.61 -21.74
N ILE A 610 -14.97 -20.01 -21.76
CA ILE A 610 -14.55 -21.39 -21.64
C ILE A 610 -13.29 -21.45 -20.77
N VAL A 611 -13.22 -22.44 -19.87
CA VAL A 611 -11.96 -22.95 -19.32
C VAL A 611 -11.77 -24.36 -19.85
N VAL A 612 -10.54 -24.73 -20.22
CA VAL A 612 -10.17 -26.07 -20.67
C VAL A 612 -9.06 -26.60 -19.79
N ARG A 613 -9.31 -27.66 -19.02
CA ARG A 613 -8.24 -28.41 -18.36
C ARG A 613 -7.60 -29.31 -19.39
N ASN A 614 -6.30 -29.12 -19.62
CA ASN A 614 -5.60 -29.69 -20.76
C ASN A 614 -4.15 -30.05 -20.45
N SER A 615 -3.57 -30.87 -21.32
CA SER A 615 -2.14 -31.15 -21.33
C SER A 615 -1.59 -31.12 -22.75
N ILE A 616 -0.47 -30.41 -22.91
CA ILE A 616 0.40 -30.43 -24.08
C ILE A 616 1.81 -30.87 -23.64
N PRO A 617 2.71 -31.29 -24.55
CA PRO A 617 4.07 -31.70 -24.18
C PRO A 617 4.84 -30.57 -23.48
N ASP A 618 5.73 -30.91 -22.56
CA ASP A 618 6.80 -30.02 -22.12
C ASP A 618 7.81 -29.77 -23.26
N ALA A 619 8.64 -28.73 -23.12
CA ALA A 619 9.76 -28.49 -23.99
C ALA A 619 10.88 -29.52 -23.76
N PRO A 620 11.69 -29.87 -24.77
CA PRO A 620 12.76 -30.87 -24.62
C PRO A 620 13.79 -30.60 -23.52
N ASN A 621 13.89 -29.36 -23.04
CA ASN A 621 14.81 -28.92 -21.99
C ASN A 621 14.08 -28.37 -20.74
N GLY A 622 12.76 -28.50 -20.65
CA GLY A 622 11.94 -27.88 -19.60
C GLY A 622 11.56 -26.43 -19.87
N GLY A 623 10.79 -25.85 -18.95
CA GLY A 623 10.27 -24.48 -19.06
C GLY A 623 9.00 -24.35 -19.92
N GLY A 624 8.41 -25.46 -20.38
CA GLY A 624 7.14 -25.50 -21.10
C GLY A 624 7.18 -25.08 -22.56
N LEU A 625 6.07 -25.40 -23.24
CA LEU A 625 5.73 -24.95 -24.58
C LEU A 625 4.46 -24.09 -24.54
N THR A 626 4.20 -23.40 -25.65
CA THR A 626 2.92 -22.76 -25.95
C THR A 626 2.44 -23.26 -27.31
N ALA A 627 1.18 -23.64 -27.40
CA ALA A 627 0.56 -24.13 -28.64
C ALA A 627 -0.89 -23.65 -28.75
N SER A 628 -1.46 -23.66 -29.96
CA SER A 628 -2.89 -23.40 -30.15
C SER A 628 -3.70 -24.68 -30.18
N LEU A 629 -4.99 -24.59 -29.83
CA LEU A 629 -6.02 -25.57 -30.15
C LEU A 629 -7.25 -24.82 -30.71
N SER A 630 -7.74 -25.21 -31.88
CA SER A 630 -8.90 -24.55 -32.50
C SER A 630 -10.20 -24.84 -31.75
N LEU A 631 -10.92 -23.77 -31.39
CA LEU A 631 -12.28 -23.81 -30.85
C LEU A 631 -13.29 -23.47 -31.95
N TYR A 632 -14.14 -24.45 -32.26
CA TYR A 632 -15.30 -24.32 -33.13
C TYR A 632 -16.58 -24.18 -32.29
N VAL A 633 -17.50 -23.33 -32.73
CA VAL A 633 -18.87 -23.26 -32.20
C VAL A 633 -19.86 -23.48 -33.33
N ASN A 634 -20.74 -24.47 -33.18
CA ASN A 634 -21.68 -24.91 -34.21
C ASN A 634 -21.00 -25.04 -35.60
N ASP A 635 -19.91 -25.81 -35.65
CA ASP A 635 -19.07 -26.08 -36.83
C ASP A 635 -18.33 -24.86 -37.44
N THR A 636 -18.44 -23.67 -36.86
CA THR A 636 -17.72 -22.47 -37.28
C THR A 636 -16.51 -22.23 -36.36
N LEU A 637 -15.31 -22.06 -36.93
CA LEU A 637 -14.12 -21.67 -36.14
C LEU A 637 -14.35 -20.28 -35.54
N VAL A 638 -14.31 -20.16 -34.21
CA VAL A 638 -14.52 -18.86 -33.54
C VAL A 638 -13.23 -18.27 -32.99
N GLN A 639 -12.33 -19.11 -32.49
CA GLN A 639 -11.08 -18.69 -31.86
C GLN A 639 -10.08 -19.86 -31.83
N LYS A 640 -8.79 -19.56 -31.76
CA LYS A 640 -7.77 -20.51 -31.30
C LYS A 640 -7.46 -20.21 -29.84
N LEU A 641 -7.59 -21.23 -28.98
CA LEU A 641 -7.20 -21.12 -27.58
C LEU A 641 -5.68 -21.27 -27.48
N THR A 642 -5.05 -20.46 -26.62
CA THR A 642 -3.63 -20.59 -26.28
C THR A 642 -3.51 -21.55 -25.10
N LEU A 643 -2.78 -22.64 -25.30
CA LEU A 643 -2.48 -23.66 -24.30
C LEU A 643 -1.00 -23.56 -23.93
N SER A 644 -0.65 -23.80 -22.67
CA SER A 644 0.75 -23.83 -22.21
C SER A 644 1.05 -25.04 -21.34
N SER A 645 2.30 -25.47 -21.35
CA SER A 645 2.87 -26.42 -20.38
C SER A 645 3.86 -25.79 -19.41
N ARG A 646 4.01 -24.45 -19.43
CA ARG A 646 4.98 -23.71 -18.58
C ARG A 646 4.69 -23.84 -17.08
N ASN A 647 3.42 -24.00 -16.72
CA ASN A 647 2.97 -24.20 -15.35
C ASN A 647 2.35 -25.60 -15.16
N SER A 648 2.80 -26.61 -15.90
CA SER A 648 2.61 -28.05 -15.65
C SER A 648 3.96 -28.79 -15.71
N TRP A 649 3.97 -30.12 -15.64
CA TRP A 649 5.15 -31.00 -15.70
C TRP A 649 6.17 -30.80 -14.56
N LEU A 650 6.10 -31.69 -13.57
CA LEU A 650 7.08 -31.84 -12.49
C LEU A 650 7.75 -33.21 -12.52
N TYR A 651 9.08 -33.22 -12.42
CA TYR A 651 9.95 -34.38 -12.55
C TYR A 651 10.71 -34.64 -11.25
N GLY A 652 10.90 -35.91 -10.89
CA GLY A 652 11.52 -36.34 -9.62
C GLY A 652 10.62 -37.29 -8.83
N THR A 653 10.75 -37.34 -7.50
CA THR A 653 9.87 -38.14 -6.62
C THR A 653 8.76 -37.26 -6.01
N SER A 654 7.55 -37.80 -5.88
CA SER A 654 6.44 -37.14 -5.17
C SER A 654 6.66 -36.99 -3.66
N ASP A 655 7.54 -37.81 -3.08
CA ASP A 655 7.83 -37.81 -1.65
C ASP A 655 8.52 -36.50 -1.23
N ASP A 656 9.51 -36.07 -2.01
CA ASP A 656 10.25 -34.81 -1.80
C ASP A 656 9.85 -33.77 -2.85
N THR A 657 8.77 -33.05 -2.57
CA THR A 657 8.26 -31.97 -3.44
C THR A 657 9.17 -30.78 -3.60
N GLU A 658 10.04 -30.49 -2.64
CA GLU A 658 10.95 -29.34 -2.76
C GLU A 658 12.09 -29.66 -3.74
N SER A 659 12.35 -30.96 -3.99
CA SER A 659 13.26 -31.45 -5.04
C SER A 659 12.58 -31.71 -6.40
N LEU A 660 11.27 -31.50 -6.55
CA LEU A 660 10.59 -31.63 -7.85
C LEU A 660 11.02 -30.50 -8.80
N SER A 661 11.48 -30.88 -9.98
CA SER A 661 12.04 -29.97 -10.99
C SER A 661 11.10 -29.81 -12.18
N ASN A 662 11.10 -28.63 -12.82
CA ASN A 662 10.50 -28.39 -14.14
C ASN A 662 11.49 -28.67 -15.29
N THR A 663 12.58 -29.40 -15.03
CA THR A 663 13.53 -29.91 -16.04
C THR A 663 13.26 -31.41 -16.30
N PRO A 664 13.07 -31.83 -17.57
CA PRO A 664 12.76 -33.22 -17.94
C PRO A 664 13.71 -34.28 -17.38
N GLN A 665 13.11 -35.30 -16.77
CA GLN A 665 13.75 -36.53 -16.29
C GLN A 665 12.83 -37.73 -16.59
N ALA A 666 13.19 -38.91 -16.08
CA ALA A 666 12.24 -40.01 -15.98
C ALA A 666 11.11 -39.64 -15.00
N ASP A 667 9.90 -40.10 -15.33
CA ASP A 667 8.64 -39.88 -14.63
C ASP A 667 8.24 -38.43 -14.31
N ALA A 668 7.21 -37.97 -15.02
CA ALA A 668 6.54 -36.70 -14.81
C ALA A 668 5.22 -36.86 -14.05
N ARG A 669 4.84 -35.83 -13.30
CA ARG A 669 3.55 -35.66 -12.63
C ARG A 669 3.08 -34.21 -12.75
N ARG A 670 1.87 -33.90 -12.28
CA ARG A 670 1.23 -32.57 -12.40
C ARG A 670 1.18 -32.17 -13.89
N LEU A 671 0.64 -33.09 -14.69
CA LEU A 671 0.70 -33.16 -16.15
C LEU A 671 -0.28 -32.20 -16.84
N PHE A 672 -1.29 -31.73 -16.11
CA PHE A 672 -2.34 -30.86 -16.61
C PHE A 672 -2.17 -29.43 -16.09
N ASP A 673 -2.65 -28.49 -16.90
CA ASP A 673 -2.85 -27.09 -16.55
C ASP A 673 -4.24 -26.65 -17.06
N GLU A 674 -4.65 -25.42 -16.76
CA GLU A 674 -5.87 -24.84 -17.33
C GLU A 674 -5.58 -23.71 -18.32
N SER A 675 -6.50 -23.53 -19.27
CA SER A 675 -6.42 -22.44 -20.25
C SER A 675 -7.81 -21.86 -20.47
N HIS A 676 -7.95 -20.54 -20.31
CA HIS A 676 -9.25 -19.87 -20.24
C HIS A 676 -9.39 -18.75 -21.26
N ALA A 677 -10.61 -18.49 -21.73
CA ALA A 677 -10.91 -17.40 -22.65
C ALA A 677 -12.34 -16.87 -22.47
N LEU A 678 -12.49 -15.54 -22.56
CA LEU A 678 -13.76 -14.90 -22.88
C LEU A 678 -14.01 -14.96 -24.39
N LEU A 679 -15.24 -15.24 -24.78
CA LEU A 679 -15.69 -15.32 -26.17
C LEU A 679 -16.31 -13.99 -26.61
N ALA A 680 -16.18 -13.64 -27.89
CA ALA A 680 -16.66 -12.37 -28.43
C ALA A 680 -18.19 -12.16 -28.36
N GLN A 681 -18.97 -13.20 -28.06
CA GLN A 681 -20.42 -13.15 -27.90
C GLN A 681 -20.91 -14.24 -26.93
N SER A 682 -22.15 -14.10 -26.44
CA SER A 682 -22.82 -15.14 -25.65
C SER A 682 -23.55 -16.13 -26.54
N TYR A 683 -23.48 -17.41 -26.18
CA TYR A 683 -24.14 -18.51 -26.86
C TYR A 683 -25.24 -19.11 -25.97
N PRO A 684 -26.41 -19.49 -26.52
CA PRO A 684 -27.47 -20.13 -25.77
C PRO A 684 -27.13 -21.60 -25.43
N ALA A 685 -27.84 -22.16 -24.44
CA ALA A 685 -27.86 -23.60 -24.21
C ALA A 685 -28.24 -24.38 -25.48
N GLY A 686 -27.71 -25.59 -25.63
CA GLY A 686 -27.81 -26.41 -26.83
C GLY A 686 -26.73 -26.11 -27.89
N THR A 687 -25.86 -25.12 -27.66
CA THR A 687 -24.73 -24.81 -28.54
C THR A 687 -23.66 -25.90 -28.45
N ARG A 688 -23.13 -26.33 -29.62
CA ARG A 688 -21.99 -27.24 -29.71
C ARG A 688 -20.66 -26.47 -29.65
N PHE A 689 -19.81 -26.82 -28.70
CA PHE A 689 -18.44 -26.35 -28.57
C PHE A 689 -17.48 -27.49 -28.91
N ARG A 690 -16.65 -27.36 -29.95
CA ARG A 690 -15.71 -28.38 -30.39
C ARG A 690 -14.27 -27.89 -30.31
N LEU A 691 -13.47 -28.53 -29.47
CA LEU A 691 -12.02 -28.39 -29.42
C LEU A 691 -11.42 -29.37 -30.44
N GLN A 692 -10.72 -28.86 -31.44
CA GLN A 692 -10.23 -29.64 -32.58
C GLN A 692 -8.76 -29.31 -32.84
N ARG A 693 -7.96 -30.34 -33.14
CA ARG A 693 -6.58 -30.17 -33.61
C ARG A 693 -6.57 -29.94 -35.12
N ASP A 694 -6.35 -28.71 -35.55
CA ASP A 694 -6.17 -28.36 -36.96
C ASP A 694 -4.73 -28.51 -37.44
N ALA A 695 -4.51 -28.35 -38.75
CA ALA A 695 -3.17 -28.45 -39.36
C ALA A 695 -2.16 -27.41 -38.84
N THR A 696 -2.64 -26.35 -38.19
CA THR A 696 -1.83 -25.28 -37.57
C THR A 696 -1.75 -25.41 -36.04
N ASP A 697 -2.33 -26.47 -35.46
CA ASP A 697 -2.19 -26.80 -34.03
C ASP A 697 -1.02 -27.79 -33.87
N THR A 698 0.14 -27.23 -33.54
CA THR A 698 1.46 -27.83 -33.77
C THR A 698 2.01 -28.73 -32.65
N ALA A 699 1.39 -28.78 -31.46
CA ALA A 699 1.86 -29.66 -30.40
C ALA A 699 1.79 -31.13 -30.82
N SER A 700 2.73 -31.97 -30.40
CA SER A 700 2.77 -33.38 -30.84
C SER A 700 1.54 -34.17 -30.38
N PHE A 701 0.95 -33.79 -29.24
CA PHE A 701 -0.37 -34.22 -28.81
C PHE A 701 -1.08 -33.08 -28.05
N TYR A 702 -2.39 -33.23 -27.90
CA TYR A 702 -3.22 -32.51 -26.94
C TYR A 702 -3.98 -33.55 -26.12
N ILE A 703 -4.19 -33.32 -24.83
CA ILE A 703 -5.12 -34.09 -24.02
C ILE A 703 -6.13 -33.10 -23.46
N VAL A 704 -7.42 -33.37 -23.69
CA VAL A 704 -8.54 -32.60 -23.15
C VAL A 704 -9.14 -33.43 -22.04
N ASP A 705 -9.20 -32.86 -20.85
CA ASP A 705 -9.76 -33.48 -19.64
C ASP A 705 -11.22 -33.07 -19.47
N LEU A 706 -11.45 -31.78 -19.24
CA LEU A 706 -12.77 -31.20 -19.07
C LEU A 706 -12.84 -29.77 -19.63
N ILE A 707 -14.07 -29.26 -19.75
CA ILE A 707 -14.32 -27.82 -19.94
C ILE A 707 -15.30 -27.26 -18.89
N ASP A 708 -15.03 -26.06 -18.39
CA ASP A 708 -16.00 -25.24 -17.67
C ASP A 708 -16.63 -24.24 -18.67
N LEU A 709 -17.96 -24.16 -18.76
CA LEU A 709 -18.67 -23.15 -19.55
C LEU A 709 -19.49 -22.23 -18.65
N GLU A 710 -19.19 -20.93 -18.65
CA GLU A 710 -19.81 -19.90 -17.80
C GLU A 710 -20.51 -18.81 -18.62
N GLN A 711 -21.65 -18.31 -18.12
CA GLN A 711 -22.22 -17.03 -18.59
C GLN A 711 -21.68 -15.91 -17.70
N VAL A 712 -20.48 -15.44 -18.02
CA VAL A 712 -19.79 -14.35 -17.34
C VAL A 712 -20.56 -13.04 -17.54
N ALA A 713 -20.80 -12.32 -16.45
CA ALA A 713 -21.41 -11.01 -16.49
C ALA A 713 -20.47 -9.96 -17.13
N PRO A 714 -20.98 -8.85 -17.69
CA PRO A 714 -20.15 -7.70 -18.05
C PRO A 714 -19.32 -7.20 -16.86
N PRO A 715 -18.17 -6.54 -17.08
CA PRO A 715 -17.35 -6.01 -16.01
C PRO A 715 -18.15 -5.03 -15.14
N ALA A 716 -18.02 -5.15 -13.83
CA ALA A 716 -18.69 -4.26 -12.89
C ALA A 716 -18.19 -2.81 -13.04
N SER A 717 -19.08 -1.84 -12.85
CA SER A 717 -18.74 -0.42 -12.85
C SER A 717 -18.09 0.00 -11.54
N LYS A 718 -17.09 0.90 -11.61
CA LYS A 718 -16.46 1.50 -10.42
C LYS A 718 -17.51 2.06 -9.44
N PRO A 719 -17.56 1.61 -8.18
CA PRO A 719 -18.39 2.23 -7.13
C PRO A 719 -18.07 3.72 -6.97
N ALA A 720 -19.04 4.52 -6.56
CA ALA A 720 -18.87 5.97 -6.45
C ALA A 720 -17.76 6.34 -5.45
N GLU A 721 -17.68 5.59 -4.36
CA GLU A 721 -16.80 5.77 -3.21
C GLU A 721 -15.36 5.27 -3.40
N CYS A 722 -15.10 4.42 -4.41
CA CYS A 722 -13.74 3.91 -4.67
C CYS A 722 -12.93 4.82 -5.62
N THR A 723 -11.61 4.85 -5.44
CA THR A 723 -10.66 5.49 -6.38
C THR A 723 -9.93 4.44 -7.20
N SER A 724 -9.84 4.67 -8.52
CA SER A 724 -9.20 3.75 -9.48
C SER A 724 -7.67 3.77 -9.34
N ILE A 725 -7.02 2.61 -9.42
CA ILE A 725 -5.54 2.52 -9.53
C ILE A 725 -4.97 3.31 -10.73
N THR A 726 -5.78 3.54 -11.78
CA THR A 726 -5.39 4.38 -12.92
C THR A 726 -5.19 5.85 -12.54
N ALA A 727 -5.84 6.35 -11.48
CA ALA A 727 -5.59 7.68 -10.93
C ALA A 727 -4.19 7.79 -10.29
N TYR A 728 -3.60 6.65 -9.92
CA TYR A 728 -2.23 6.54 -9.42
C TYR A 728 -1.22 6.21 -10.53
N GLY A 729 -1.64 6.21 -11.80
CA GLY A 729 -0.77 6.00 -12.96
C GLY A 729 -0.66 4.55 -13.45
N ALA A 730 -1.45 3.61 -12.93
CA ALA A 730 -1.54 2.26 -13.48
C ALA A 730 -2.16 2.26 -14.89
N VAL A 731 -1.70 1.38 -15.79
CA VAL A 731 -2.18 1.31 -17.18
C VAL A 731 -2.47 -0.16 -17.57
N PRO A 732 -3.70 -0.51 -17.94
CA PRO A 732 -4.05 -1.92 -18.16
C PRO A 732 -3.51 -2.44 -19.49
N ASN A 733 -3.00 -3.67 -19.46
CA ASN A 733 -2.54 -4.47 -20.61
C ASN A 733 -1.33 -3.89 -21.38
N ASP A 734 -0.51 -3.04 -20.76
CA ASP A 734 0.72 -2.52 -21.41
C ASP A 734 1.99 -3.34 -21.12
N GLY A 735 1.93 -4.26 -20.15
CA GLY A 735 3.03 -5.14 -19.74
C GLY A 735 4.04 -4.49 -18.79
N ILE A 736 3.78 -3.27 -18.31
CA ILE A 736 4.62 -2.50 -17.38
C ILE A 736 4.15 -2.74 -15.94
N ASP A 737 5.07 -2.78 -14.98
CA ASP A 737 4.79 -3.03 -13.57
C ASP A 737 3.94 -1.90 -12.92
N ASP A 738 2.71 -2.23 -12.56
CA ASP A 738 1.74 -1.36 -11.87
C ASP A 738 1.92 -1.35 -10.34
N THR A 739 2.81 -2.18 -9.77
CA THR A 739 2.91 -2.39 -8.31
C THR A 739 2.95 -1.09 -7.52
N ALA A 740 3.73 -0.11 -7.97
CA ALA A 740 3.86 1.17 -7.28
C ALA A 740 2.55 1.97 -7.25
N ALA A 741 1.71 1.86 -8.28
CA ALA A 741 0.40 2.50 -8.33
C ALA A 741 -0.62 1.78 -7.44
N ILE A 742 -0.63 0.44 -7.47
CA ILE A 742 -1.48 -0.40 -6.60
C ILE A 742 -1.11 -0.17 -5.12
N GLN A 743 0.18 -0.19 -4.78
CA GLN A 743 0.68 0.03 -3.43
C GLN A 743 0.31 1.43 -2.90
N ARG A 744 0.40 2.48 -3.74
CA ARG A 744 -0.06 3.83 -3.36
C ARG A 744 -1.56 3.87 -3.09
N ALA A 745 -2.37 3.33 -3.99
CA ALA A 745 -3.83 3.30 -3.82
C ALA A 745 -4.23 2.58 -2.51
N VAL A 746 -3.64 1.40 -2.25
CA VAL A 746 -3.89 0.66 -1.00
C VAL A 746 -3.40 1.45 0.21
N THR A 747 -2.23 2.08 0.16
CA THR A 747 -1.70 2.90 1.28
C THR A 747 -2.61 4.09 1.59
N ASP A 748 -3.14 4.75 0.56
CA ASP A 748 -4.08 5.87 0.71
C ASP A 748 -5.41 5.43 1.32
N ASP A 749 -5.93 4.27 0.94
CA ASP A 749 -7.13 3.66 1.52
C ASP A 749 -6.91 3.29 3.00
N GLN A 750 -5.79 2.63 3.32
CA GLN A 750 -5.37 2.33 4.69
C GLN A 750 -5.25 3.58 5.57
N ASN A 751 -4.93 4.73 4.98
CA ASN A 751 -4.80 6.03 5.66
C ASN A 751 -6.09 6.85 5.65
N GLY A 752 -7.17 6.38 5.03
CA GLY A 752 -8.47 7.08 4.93
C GLY A 752 -8.48 8.27 3.96
N VAL A 753 -7.54 8.31 3.00
CA VAL A 753 -7.47 9.33 1.92
C VAL A 753 -8.49 9.04 0.81
N ILE A 754 -8.80 7.75 0.60
CA ILE A 754 -9.87 7.25 -0.29
C ILE A 754 -10.75 6.26 0.49
N GLY A 755 -11.95 5.95 -0.02
CA GLY A 755 -12.91 5.05 0.66
C GLY A 755 -12.86 3.57 0.23
N CYS A 756 -12.23 3.29 -0.91
CA CYS A 756 -11.81 1.95 -1.36
C CYS A 756 -10.89 2.06 -2.57
N VAL A 757 -10.04 1.06 -2.77
CA VAL A 757 -9.29 0.85 -4.01
C VAL A 757 -10.18 0.16 -5.05
N TRP A 758 -10.22 0.72 -6.25
CA TRP A 758 -10.82 0.08 -7.41
C TRP A 758 -9.76 -0.37 -8.43
N ILE A 759 -9.85 -1.63 -8.82
CA ILE A 759 -9.05 -2.23 -9.90
C ILE A 759 -10.00 -2.40 -11.10
N PRO A 760 -9.87 -1.62 -12.19
CA PRO A 760 -10.73 -1.76 -13.36
C PRO A 760 -10.52 -3.08 -14.10
N ALA A 761 -11.37 -3.32 -15.10
CA ALA A 761 -11.13 -4.38 -16.09
C ALA A 761 -9.81 -4.12 -16.84
N GLY A 762 -9.00 -5.16 -16.98
CA GLY A 762 -7.65 -5.14 -17.52
C GLY A 762 -6.74 -6.16 -16.83
N GLN A 763 -5.63 -6.48 -17.48
CA GLN A 763 -4.49 -7.14 -16.89
C GLN A 763 -3.52 -6.09 -16.34
N TRP A 764 -3.09 -6.28 -15.09
CA TRP A 764 -2.24 -5.34 -14.34
C TRP A 764 -1.03 -6.09 -13.83
N ARG A 765 0.18 -5.66 -14.20
CA ARG A 765 1.39 -6.41 -13.86
C ARG A 765 1.82 -6.04 -12.45
N GLN A 766 2.15 -7.03 -11.63
CA GLN A 766 2.58 -6.84 -10.25
C GLN A 766 3.85 -7.65 -9.98
N GLU A 767 4.97 -6.97 -9.73
CA GLU A 767 6.29 -7.57 -9.46
C GLU A 767 6.80 -7.36 -8.02
N GLN A 768 6.01 -6.77 -7.12
CA GLN A 768 6.26 -6.85 -5.67
C GLN A 768 4.96 -7.08 -4.90
N LYS A 769 5.05 -7.77 -3.75
CA LYS A 769 3.92 -8.01 -2.86
C LYS A 769 3.33 -6.68 -2.38
N ILE A 770 2.01 -6.56 -2.28
CA ILE A 770 1.38 -5.38 -1.66
C ILE A 770 1.36 -5.60 -0.14
N LEU A 771 2.08 -4.75 0.60
CA LEU A 771 2.12 -4.77 2.06
C LEU A 771 2.42 -3.39 2.67
N SER A 772 2.18 -3.22 3.97
CA SER A 772 2.47 -1.97 4.67
C SER A 772 3.97 -1.84 4.94
N ALA A 773 4.53 -0.63 4.81
CA ALA A 773 5.95 -0.40 5.08
C ALA A 773 6.34 -0.69 6.55
N ASP A 774 7.46 -1.40 6.75
CA ASP A 774 8.19 -1.53 8.02
C ASP A 774 9.65 -1.06 7.83
N PRO A 775 10.01 0.15 8.30
CA PRO A 775 11.35 0.71 8.11
C PRO A 775 12.43 -0.07 8.88
N ASN A 776 12.06 -0.95 9.82
CA ASN A 776 13.01 -1.72 10.62
C ASN A 776 13.46 -3.02 9.93
N ARG A 777 12.82 -3.42 8.82
CA ARG A 777 13.02 -4.74 8.19
C ARG A 777 13.46 -4.73 6.73
N GLY A 778 13.35 -3.60 6.04
CA GLY A 778 13.84 -3.48 4.65
C GLY A 778 13.24 -4.55 3.73
N GLN A 779 14.10 -5.36 3.10
CA GLN A 779 13.68 -6.45 2.19
C GLN A 779 12.98 -7.64 2.88
N TYR A 780 12.97 -7.71 4.22
CA TYR A 780 12.29 -8.75 5.00
C TYR A 780 11.05 -8.20 5.71
N ASN A 781 10.37 -7.24 5.09
CA ASN A 781 9.16 -6.63 5.62
C ASN A 781 8.03 -7.68 5.67
N GLN A 782 7.42 -7.84 6.85
CA GLN A 782 6.36 -8.83 7.16
C GLN A 782 5.12 -8.16 7.78
N ARG A 783 4.93 -6.87 7.50
CA ARG A 783 3.84 -6.05 8.03
C ARG A 783 2.73 -5.95 6.98
N GLY A 784 1.70 -6.77 7.14
CA GLY A 784 0.57 -6.82 6.22
C GLY A 784 -0.24 -5.52 6.18
N ILE A 785 -1.01 -5.35 5.11
CA ILE A 785 -2.01 -4.29 5.00
C ILE A 785 -3.12 -4.50 6.04
N ARG A 786 -3.77 -3.41 6.41
CA ARG A 786 -4.86 -3.39 7.39
C ARG A 786 -5.85 -2.29 7.10
N ASN A 787 -7.12 -2.52 7.41
CA ASN A 787 -8.22 -1.57 7.18
C ASN A 787 -8.40 -1.18 5.70
N ALA A 788 -7.98 -2.03 4.75
CA ALA A 788 -8.09 -1.76 3.32
C ALA A 788 -9.34 -2.43 2.72
N THR A 789 -9.98 -1.77 1.74
CA THR A 789 -11.07 -2.29 0.92
C THR A 789 -10.67 -2.23 -0.55
N ILE A 790 -10.41 -3.38 -1.16
CA ILE A 790 -9.94 -3.52 -2.54
C ILE A 790 -11.03 -4.26 -3.34
N ARG A 791 -11.50 -3.66 -4.44
CA ARG A 791 -12.55 -4.25 -5.29
C ARG A 791 -12.13 -4.23 -6.76
N GLY A 792 -12.30 -5.35 -7.45
CA GLY A 792 -12.16 -5.47 -8.90
C GLY A 792 -13.48 -5.42 -9.67
N ALA A 793 -13.40 -5.50 -10.99
CA ALA A 793 -14.54 -5.53 -11.92
C ALA A 793 -15.11 -6.94 -12.16
N GLY A 794 -14.66 -7.95 -11.40
CA GLY A 794 -14.96 -9.38 -11.56
C GLY A 794 -13.69 -10.18 -11.90
N MET A 795 -13.61 -11.44 -11.44
CA MET A 795 -12.43 -12.31 -11.63
C MET A 795 -11.97 -12.43 -13.10
N TRP A 796 -12.93 -12.53 -14.03
CA TRP A 796 -12.65 -12.63 -15.47
C TRP A 796 -12.15 -11.31 -16.10
N HIS A 797 -12.26 -10.19 -15.38
CA HIS A 797 -12.05 -8.85 -15.91
C HIS A 797 -10.85 -8.15 -15.28
N SER A 798 -10.67 -8.24 -13.96
CA SER A 798 -9.59 -7.57 -13.23
C SER A 798 -8.53 -8.57 -12.80
N GLN A 799 -7.42 -8.62 -13.52
CA GLN A 799 -6.40 -9.66 -13.36
C GLN A 799 -5.07 -9.04 -12.92
N LEU A 800 -4.61 -9.35 -11.70
CA LEU A 800 -3.24 -9.08 -11.27
C LEU A 800 -2.35 -10.24 -11.72
N TYR A 801 -1.21 -9.97 -12.34
CA TYR A 801 -0.34 -11.04 -12.85
C TYR A 801 1.15 -10.72 -12.80
N THR A 802 1.98 -11.76 -12.87
CA THR A 802 3.43 -11.65 -13.12
C THR A 802 3.85 -12.66 -14.20
N GLU A 803 4.89 -12.33 -14.97
CA GLU A 803 5.58 -13.26 -15.88
C GLU A 803 6.96 -13.70 -15.35
N THR A 804 7.34 -13.20 -14.17
CA THR A 804 8.63 -13.42 -13.51
C THR A 804 8.43 -14.33 -12.30
N GLU A 805 9.12 -15.47 -12.31
CA GLU A 805 9.11 -16.39 -11.17
C GLU A 805 9.68 -15.68 -9.92
N PRO A 806 9.17 -15.94 -8.69
CA PRO A 806 9.53 -15.19 -7.48
C PRO A 806 11.05 -15.06 -7.23
N GLN A 807 11.81 -16.13 -7.48
CA GLN A 807 13.26 -16.19 -7.30
C GLN A 807 14.06 -15.38 -8.33
N ASN A 808 13.43 -15.02 -9.46
CA ASN A 808 14.05 -14.30 -10.57
C ASN A 808 13.81 -12.77 -10.52
N VAL A 809 13.07 -12.27 -9.51
CA VAL A 809 12.79 -10.84 -9.33
C VAL A 809 14.01 -10.12 -8.75
N VAL A 810 14.89 -9.64 -9.64
CA VAL A 810 16.14 -8.95 -9.26
C VAL A 810 15.86 -7.55 -8.70
N GLY A 811 16.37 -7.29 -7.49
CA GLY A 811 16.39 -5.96 -6.86
C GLY A 811 15.04 -5.45 -6.32
N ASN A 812 13.92 -6.09 -6.69
CA ASN A 812 12.56 -5.62 -6.38
C ASN A 812 11.74 -6.56 -5.49
N ILE A 813 12.17 -7.78 -5.14
CA ILE A 813 11.36 -8.62 -4.23
C ILE A 813 11.39 -8.05 -2.80
N ASN A 814 10.24 -7.59 -2.33
CA ASN A 814 10.05 -6.99 -1.01
C ASN A 814 9.58 -8.01 0.06
N HIS A 815 9.24 -9.23 -0.35
CA HIS A 815 8.82 -10.32 0.54
C HIS A 815 9.37 -11.71 0.11
N PRO A 816 10.67 -12.01 0.34
CA PRO A 816 11.40 -13.09 -0.34
C PRO A 816 10.91 -14.55 -0.21
N HIS A 817 10.10 -14.90 0.81
CA HIS A 817 9.55 -16.26 0.94
C HIS A 817 8.07 -16.36 0.56
N GLU A 818 7.44 -15.24 0.18
CA GLU A 818 6.00 -15.11 -0.02
C GLU A 818 5.64 -14.48 -1.38
N GLY A 819 6.66 -14.14 -2.18
CA GLY A 819 6.55 -13.87 -3.61
C GLY A 819 6.32 -12.41 -3.99
N ASN A 820 6.06 -12.22 -5.28
CA ASN A 820 5.97 -10.93 -5.97
C ASN A 820 4.54 -10.49 -6.34
N VAL A 821 3.53 -11.34 -6.17
CA VAL A 821 2.15 -11.08 -6.60
C VAL A 821 1.15 -11.19 -5.42
N GLY A 822 0.03 -10.45 -5.49
CA GLY A 822 -1.01 -10.45 -4.46
C GLY A 822 -0.64 -9.68 -3.17
N PHE A 823 -1.25 -10.04 -2.05
CA PHE A 823 -1.34 -9.21 -0.84
C PHE A 823 -0.83 -9.90 0.44
N ASP A 824 -0.13 -9.17 1.31
CA ASP A 824 0.10 -9.54 2.71
C ASP A 824 -0.91 -8.81 3.61
N ILE A 825 -1.59 -9.50 4.52
CA ILE A 825 -2.75 -8.99 5.27
C ILE A 825 -2.58 -9.22 6.78
N ASP A 826 -2.73 -8.16 7.58
CA ASP A 826 -2.62 -8.19 9.05
C ASP A 826 -3.96 -8.09 9.78
N ASP A 827 -4.94 -7.33 9.27
CA ASP A 827 -6.21 -7.09 9.95
C ASP A 827 -7.28 -6.47 9.03
N SER A 828 -8.56 -6.68 9.34
CA SER A 828 -9.73 -5.88 8.93
C SER A 828 -9.73 -5.43 7.46
N THR A 829 -9.36 -6.34 6.56
CA THR A 829 -9.18 -6.06 5.13
C THR A 829 -10.26 -6.76 4.31
N THR A 830 -10.82 -6.08 3.31
CA THR A 830 -11.76 -6.65 2.35
C THR A 830 -11.13 -6.69 0.96
N ILE A 831 -11.10 -7.86 0.31
CA ILE A 831 -10.66 -7.99 -1.09
C ILE A 831 -11.75 -8.71 -1.88
N SER A 832 -12.20 -8.13 -2.99
CA SER A 832 -13.20 -8.76 -3.84
C SER A 832 -13.03 -8.64 -5.35
N ASP A 833 -13.64 -9.60 -6.06
CA ASP A 833 -13.98 -9.52 -7.47
C ASP A 833 -12.78 -9.33 -8.42
N LEU A 834 -11.68 -10.06 -8.18
CA LEU A 834 -10.45 -9.99 -8.98
C LEU A 834 -9.77 -11.36 -9.14
N ALA A 835 -8.78 -11.45 -10.02
CA ALA A 835 -7.89 -12.59 -10.15
C ALA A 835 -6.43 -12.25 -9.82
N ILE A 836 -5.67 -13.26 -9.39
CA ILE A 836 -4.24 -13.21 -9.05
C ILE A 836 -3.54 -14.39 -9.74
N PHE A 837 -2.73 -14.13 -10.76
CA PHE A 837 -2.01 -15.16 -11.52
C PHE A 837 -0.51 -15.04 -11.27
N GLY A 838 0.05 -16.05 -10.60
CA GLY A 838 1.48 -16.14 -10.33
C GLY A 838 2.30 -16.71 -11.48
N MET A 839 3.61 -16.80 -11.26
CA MET A 839 4.55 -17.47 -12.17
C MET A 839 5.42 -18.46 -11.38
N THR A 840 4.84 -19.19 -10.43
CA THR A 840 5.54 -20.29 -9.75
C THR A 840 5.64 -21.46 -10.71
N THR A 841 6.82 -22.10 -10.79
CA THR A 841 7.10 -23.29 -11.64
C THR A 841 7.40 -24.55 -10.83
N ASN A 842 7.74 -24.40 -9.54
CA ASN A 842 8.01 -25.47 -8.57
C ASN A 842 7.76 -24.97 -7.13
N ARG A 843 7.69 -25.88 -6.16
CA ARG A 843 7.38 -25.57 -4.75
C ARG A 843 8.50 -24.82 -4.00
N ALA A 844 9.76 -25.10 -4.33
CA ALA A 844 10.92 -24.57 -3.61
C ALA A 844 11.04 -23.04 -3.75
N ASN A 845 10.66 -22.50 -4.90
CA ASN A 845 10.73 -21.08 -5.23
C ASN A 845 9.47 -20.32 -4.78
N ARG A 846 9.21 -20.38 -3.47
CA ARG A 846 7.97 -19.95 -2.80
C ARG A 846 7.44 -18.57 -3.25
N GLY A 847 6.16 -18.53 -3.59
CA GLY A 847 5.37 -17.30 -3.70
C GLY A 847 3.89 -17.58 -3.41
N HIS A 848 3.25 -16.83 -2.52
CA HIS A 848 1.85 -17.07 -2.13
C HIS A 848 0.93 -16.06 -2.82
N GLY A 849 -0.34 -16.40 -3.06
CA GLY A 849 -1.33 -15.43 -3.53
C GLY A 849 -1.69 -14.44 -2.42
N LEU A 850 -2.16 -14.97 -1.29
CA LEU A 850 -2.44 -14.23 -0.07
C LEU A 850 -1.65 -14.81 1.10
N ASN A 851 -1.15 -13.96 1.99
CA ASN A 851 -0.45 -14.40 3.20
C ASN A 851 -0.55 -13.35 4.30
N GLY A 852 -0.02 -13.66 5.49
CA GLY A 852 -0.04 -12.75 6.64
C GLY A 852 -0.84 -13.33 7.79
N ARG A 853 -1.31 -12.49 8.70
CA ARG A 853 -2.00 -12.89 9.94
C ARG A 853 -3.52 -12.84 9.82
N PHE A 854 -4.03 -12.04 8.87
CA PHE A 854 -5.43 -11.77 8.57
C PHE A 854 -6.25 -11.12 9.69
N GLY A 855 -5.90 -11.31 10.97
CA GLY A 855 -6.48 -10.59 12.09
C GLY A 855 -7.99 -10.75 12.19
N LYS A 856 -8.69 -9.66 12.51
CA LYS A 856 -10.13 -9.66 12.76
C LYS A 856 -10.89 -9.12 11.55
N ASN A 857 -12.11 -9.59 11.35
CA ASN A 857 -13.04 -9.04 10.34
C ASN A 857 -12.55 -9.04 8.88
N THR A 858 -11.43 -9.68 8.54
CA THR A 858 -10.94 -9.78 7.16
C THR A 858 -11.87 -10.66 6.33
N LYS A 859 -12.19 -10.22 5.11
CA LYS A 859 -13.12 -10.89 4.20
C LYS A 859 -12.58 -10.90 2.78
N ILE A 860 -12.39 -12.10 2.23
CA ILE A 860 -11.92 -12.29 0.86
C ILE A 860 -13.03 -12.99 0.09
N SER A 861 -13.54 -12.34 -0.95
CA SER A 861 -14.76 -12.79 -1.64
C SER A 861 -14.63 -12.72 -3.15
N ASN A 862 -15.02 -13.77 -3.88
CA ASN A 862 -14.95 -13.80 -5.34
C ASN A 862 -13.54 -13.52 -5.90
N VAL A 863 -12.51 -14.18 -5.34
CA VAL A 863 -11.12 -14.08 -5.84
C VAL A 863 -10.69 -15.37 -6.53
N TRP A 864 -10.10 -15.26 -7.72
CA TRP A 864 -9.48 -16.36 -8.46
C TRP A 864 -7.95 -16.31 -8.29
N ILE A 865 -7.31 -17.40 -7.87
CA ILE A 865 -5.85 -17.47 -7.69
C ILE A 865 -5.30 -18.69 -8.43
N GLU A 866 -4.27 -18.49 -9.28
CA GLU A 866 -3.53 -19.57 -9.95
C GLU A 866 -2.02 -19.40 -9.93
N HIS A 867 -1.29 -20.49 -10.19
CA HIS A 867 0.16 -20.52 -10.44
C HIS A 867 1.01 -19.85 -9.36
N VAL A 868 0.51 -19.88 -8.13
CA VAL A 868 1.23 -19.56 -6.89
C VAL A 868 1.60 -20.85 -6.17
N ASN A 869 2.53 -20.77 -5.23
CA ASN A 869 2.82 -21.87 -4.33
C ASN A 869 1.63 -22.18 -3.42
N VAL A 870 1.18 -21.21 -2.62
CA VAL A 870 -0.01 -21.35 -1.75
C VAL A 870 -1.06 -20.31 -2.13
N GLY A 871 -2.33 -20.71 -2.21
CA GLY A 871 -3.44 -19.78 -2.47
C GLY A 871 -3.60 -18.74 -1.36
N ALA A 872 -3.84 -19.18 -0.12
CA ALA A 872 -3.78 -18.35 1.08
C ALA A 872 -3.12 -19.06 2.29
N TRP A 873 -2.02 -18.50 2.81
CA TRP A 873 -1.40 -18.96 4.06
C TRP A 873 -1.79 -18.03 5.22
N VAL A 874 -2.70 -18.48 6.08
CA VAL A 874 -3.25 -17.69 7.20
C VAL A 874 -2.50 -18.00 8.49
N GLY A 875 -1.76 -17.02 8.99
CA GLY A 875 -0.97 -17.12 10.20
C GLY A 875 0.51 -16.88 9.95
N ARG A 876 1.20 -16.41 11.00
CA ARG A 876 2.67 -16.29 11.05
C ARG A 876 3.13 -16.74 12.42
N ASP A 877 4.35 -17.26 12.52
CA ASP A 877 4.89 -17.72 13.79
C ASP A 877 5.12 -16.55 14.75
N TYR A 878 4.73 -16.72 16.01
CA TYR A 878 4.82 -15.65 17.02
C TYR A 878 6.27 -15.13 17.18
N SER A 879 7.26 -16.01 17.05
CA SER A 879 8.69 -15.70 17.13
C SER A 879 9.19 -14.71 16.08
N ASP A 880 8.58 -14.68 14.90
CA ASP A 880 9.13 -13.94 13.75
C ASP A 880 8.90 -12.44 13.91
N THR A 881 7.76 -12.06 14.49
CA THR A 881 7.28 -10.68 14.62
C THR A 881 6.28 -10.54 15.80
N PRO A 882 6.73 -10.69 17.07
CA PRO A 882 5.85 -10.66 18.24
C PRO A 882 4.98 -9.39 18.35
N ALA A 883 5.50 -8.25 17.90
CA ALA A 883 4.83 -6.94 17.94
C ALA A 883 3.56 -6.86 17.07
N TYR A 884 3.39 -7.77 16.12
CA TYR A 884 2.25 -7.80 15.19
C TYR A 884 1.32 -9.00 15.43
N TRP A 885 1.49 -9.76 16.53
CA TRP A 885 0.67 -10.93 16.85
C TRP A 885 -0.83 -10.62 16.84
N ASN A 886 -1.54 -11.15 15.85
CA ASN A 886 -2.97 -10.91 15.61
C ASN A 886 -3.56 -12.07 14.78
N PRO A 887 -3.76 -13.27 15.37
CA PRO A 887 -4.20 -14.45 14.62
C PRO A 887 -5.59 -14.24 14.01
N GLY A 888 -5.88 -14.96 12.92
CA GLY A 888 -7.17 -14.89 12.23
C GLY A 888 -8.35 -15.20 13.16
N ASP A 889 -9.31 -14.30 13.26
CA ASP A 889 -10.48 -14.43 14.15
C ASP A 889 -11.72 -13.87 13.45
N GLY A 890 -12.64 -14.78 13.08
CA GLY A 890 -13.81 -14.44 12.25
C GLY A 890 -13.48 -14.14 10.78
N LEU A 891 -12.37 -14.68 10.27
CA LEU A 891 -11.96 -14.56 8.86
C LEU A 891 -12.91 -15.33 7.94
N GLU A 892 -13.25 -14.73 6.80
CA GLU A 892 -14.14 -15.32 5.80
C GLU A 892 -13.50 -15.32 4.41
N PHE A 893 -13.39 -16.52 3.83
CA PHE A 893 -13.18 -16.73 2.40
C PHE A 893 -14.49 -17.24 1.78
N THR A 894 -14.95 -16.62 0.70
CA THR A 894 -16.20 -17.00 0.04
C THR A 894 -16.11 -16.88 -1.49
N GLY A 895 -16.64 -17.86 -2.23
CA GLY A 895 -16.63 -17.81 -3.70
C GLY A 895 -15.23 -17.83 -4.32
N MET A 896 -14.23 -18.43 -3.65
CA MET A 896 -12.86 -18.49 -4.15
C MET A 896 -12.75 -19.49 -5.31
N ARG A 897 -11.90 -19.19 -6.29
CA ARG A 897 -11.41 -20.18 -7.28
C ARG A 897 -9.90 -20.32 -7.08
N ILE A 898 -9.43 -21.40 -6.46
CA ILE A 898 -7.97 -21.60 -6.26
C ILE A 898 -7.55 -22.81 -7.09
N ARG A 899 -6.74 -22.58 -8.11
CA ARG A 899 -6.38 -23.63 -9.08
C ARG A 899 -4.87 -23.71 -9.31
N ASN A 900 -4.40 -24.90 -9.69
CA ASN A 900 -3.04 -25.14 -10.22
C ASN A 900 -1.88 -24.71 -9.29
N THR A 901 -2.07 -24.77 -7.96
CA THR A 901 -1.04 -24.38 -6.97
C THR A 901 0.05 -25.45 -6.78
N TYR A 902 1.19 -25.06 -6.20
CA TYR A 902 2.33 -25.96 -5.94
C TYR A 902 2.41 -26.51 -4.50
N ALA A 903 1.60 -25.95 -3.61
CA ALA A 903 1.32 -26.36 -2.26
C ALA A 903 -0.17 -26.10 -1.95
N ASP A 904 -0.50 -25.79 -0.69
CA ASP A 904 -1.85 -25.69 -0.15
C ASP A 904 -2.78 -24.73 -0.93
N GLY A 905 -4.09 -25.01 -0.87
CA GLY A 905 -5.11 -24.07 -1.34
C GLY A 905 -5.32 -22.93 -0.32
N ILE A 906 -5.91 -23.26 0.85
CA ILE A 906 -5.99 -22.35 2.01
C ILE A 906 -5.59 -23.11 3.28
N ASN A 907 -4.61 -22.60 4.02
CA ASN A 907 -4.19 -23.16 5.31
C ASN A 907 -4.45 -22.17 6.47
N PHE A 908 -5.24 -22.59 7.46
CA PHE A 908 -5.52 -21.87 8.70
C PHE A 908 -4.55 -22.34 9.81
N SER A 909 -3.53 -21.53 10.06
CA SER A 909 -2.43 -21.82 11.00
C SER A 909 -2.42 -20.88 12.22
N ASN A 910 -1.48 -21.10 13.15
CA ASN A 910 -1.08 -20.20 14.24
C ASN A 910 -2.25 -19.62 15.07
N GLY A 911 -3.19 -20.45 15.51
CA GLY A 911 -4.30 -20.01 16.37
C GLY A 911 -5.43 -19.28 15.63
N THR A 912 -5.54 -19.49 14.31
CA THR A 912 -6.71 -19.06 13.52
C THR A 912 -7.98 -19.74 14.05
N ARG A 913 -9.03 -18.95 14.28
CA ARG A 913 -10.25 -19.39 14.97
C ARG A 913 -11.52 -18.72 14.46
N ASN A 914 -12.69 -19.29 14.76
CA ASN A 914 -14.02 -18.78 14.37
C ASN A 914 -14.17 -18.52 12.85
N SER A 915 -13.27 -19.05 12.02
CA SER A 915 -13.07 -18.62 10.63
C SER A 915 -13.68 -19.62 9.64
N ARG A 916 -13.95 -19.20 8.40
CA ARG A 916 -14.59 -20.07 7.40
C ARG A 916 -14.04 -19.94 5.99
N VAL A 917 -14.02 -21.06 5.28
CA VAL A 917 -13.99 -21.11 3.81
C VAL A 917 -15.32 -21.70 3.35
N PHE A 918 -16.06 -20.91 2.57
CA PHE A 918 -17.43 -21.19 2.17
C PHE A 918 -17.60 -21.11 0.65
N ASN A 919 -18.41 -22.00 0.06
CA ASN A 919 -18.84 -21.89 -1.34
C ASN A 919 -17.68 -21.67 -2.33
N SER A 920 -16.56 -22.37 -2.16
CA SER A 920 -15.33 -22.14 -2.90
C SER A 920 -14.87 -23.40 -3.66
N THR A 921 -14.18 -23.21 -4.79
CA THR A 921 -13.68 -24.29 -5.64
C THR A 921 -12.15 -24.37 -5.64
N PHE A 922 -11.64 -25.59 -5.52
CA PHE A 922 -10.23 -25.93 -5.52
C PHE A 922 -9.97 -26.98 -6.61
N ARG A 923 -8.99 -26.75 -7.49
CA ARG A 923 -8.63 -27.73 -8.53
C ARG A 923 -7.12 -27.81 -8.75
N THR A 924 -6.52 -29.01 -8.78
CA THR A 924 -5.08 -29.17 -9.02
C THR A 924 -4.19 -28.47 -7.96
N THR A 925 -4.51 -28.56 -6.66
CA THR A 925 -3.62 -28.04 -5.59
C THR A 925 -2.45 -28.98 -5.31
N GLY A 926 -1.31 -28.44 -4.84
CA GLY A 926 -0.04 -29.17 -4.65
C GLY A 926 0.32 -29.55 -3.23
N ASP A 927 -0.59 -29.27 -2.33
CA ASP A 927 -0.72 -29.88 -1.01
C ASP A 927 -2.22 -29.79 -0.65
N ASP A 928 -2.53 -29.93 0.64
CA ASP A 928 -3.88 -29.82 1.19
C ASP A 928 -4.69 -28.67 0.56
N SER A 929 -5.79 -28.96 -0.15
CA SER A 929 -6.60 -27.90 -0.74
C SER A 929 -7.21 -26.99 0.34
N LEU A 930 -7.55 -27.57 1.50
CA LEU A 930 -8.03 -26.88 2.68
C LEU A 930 -7.40 -27.51 3.93
N ALA A 931 -6.71 -26.72 4.75
CA ALA A 931 -6.06 -27.21 5.97
C ALA A 931 -6.38 -26.34 7.20
N VAL A 932 -6.57 -26.98 8.35
CA VAL A 932 -6.39 -26.34 9.66
C VAL A 932 -5.16 -26.95 10.32
N TRP A 933 -4.12 -26.15 10.55
CA TRP A 933 -2.98 -26.55 11.37
C TRP A 933 -3.03 -25.82 12.71
N ALA A 934 -3.28 -26.55 13.79
CA ALA A 934 -3.15 -26.02 15.15
C ALA A 934 -1.66 -25.88 15.53
N ASN A 935 -0.89 -25.14 14.74
CA ASN A 935 0.55 -24.93 14.87
C ASN A 935 0.89 -24.43 16.30
N PRO A 936 1.82 -25.06 17.04
CA PRO A 936 2.19 -24.66 18.38
C PRO A 936 3.01 -23.35 18.47
N ARG A 937 3.43 -22.76 17.34
CA ARG A 937 4.21 -21.51 17.27
C ARG A 937 3.33 -20.26 17.44
N VAL A 938 2.60 -20.23 18.55
CA VAL A 938 1.68 -19.16 18.96
C VAL A 938 2.21 -18.42 20.20
N LYS A 939 1.54 -17.35 20.60
CA LYS A 939 1.94 -16.57 21.79
C LYS A 939 1.70 -17.33 23.10
N ASP A 940 0.56 -18.00 23.23
CA ASP A 940 0.24 -18.85 24.39
C ASP A 940 -0.52 -20.10 23.92
N THR A 941 0.10 -21.27 24.06
CA THR A 941 -0.41 -22.56 23.59
C THR A 941 -1.66 -23.04 24.32
N THR A 942 -2.07 -22.38 25.41
CA THR A 942 -3.29 -22.70 26.16
C THR A 942 -4.53 -21.92 25.70
N VAL A 943 -4.35 -20.78 25.01
CA VAL A 943 -5.45 -19.91 24.54
C VAL A 943 -5.42 -19.64 23.04
N ASP A 944 -4.26 -19.71 22.38
CA ASP A 944 -4.11 -19.53 20.94
C ASP A 944 -4.16 -20.86 20.16
N VAL A 945 -5.03 -21.77 20.59
CA VAL A 945 -5.35 -23.00 19.86
C VAL A 945 -6.19 -22.64 18.63
N ALA A 946 -6.01 -23.34 17.50
CA ALA A 946 -6.90 -23.16 16.34
C ALA A 946 -8.25 -23.84 16.62
N HIS A 947 -9.37 -23.10 16.56
CA HIS A 947 -10.67 -23.65 16.93
C HIS A 947 -11.90 -23.04 16.22
N ASP A 948 -13.00 -23.78 16.20
CA ASP A 948 -14.30 -23.36 15.63
C ASP A 948 -14.24 -22.94 14.14
N ASN A 949 -13.24 -23.44 13.40
CA ASN A 949 -13.08 -23.17 11.98
C ASN A 949 -13.98 -24.08 11.12
N ARG A 950 -14.48 -23.56 9.98
CA ARG A 950 -15.48 -24.27 9.17
C ARG A 950 -15.16 -24.26 7.68
N PHE A 951 -15.05 -25.44 7.09
CA PHE A 951 -14.98 -25.65 5.65
C PHE A 951 -16.34 -26.16 5.15
N LEU A 952 -17.09 -25.27 4.51
CA LEU A 952 -18.53 -25.42 4.24
C LEU A 952 -18.85 -25.30 2.74
N ASN A 953 -19.54 -26.29 2.18
CA ASN A 953 -20.01 -26.24 0.78
C ASN A 953 -18.87 -25.95 -0.23
N ASN A 954 -17.71 -26.59 -0.12
CA ASN A 954 -16.61 -26.41 -1.08
C ASN A 954 -16.52 -27.58 -2.06
N THR A 955 -16.13 -27.31 -3.31
CA THR A 955 -15.77 -28.36 -4.27
C THR A 955 -14.25 -28.43 -4.37
N VAL A 956 -13.69 -29.60 -4.11
CA VAL A 956 -12.26 -29.89 -4.23
C VAL A 956 -12.08 -31.00 -5.26
N GLN A 957 -11.27 -30.75 -6.28
CA GLN A 957 -11.00 -31.69 -7.36
C GLN A 957 -9.49 -31.83 -7.56
N LEU A 958 -9.03 -33.05 -7.83
CA LEU A 958 -7.72 -33.28 -8.43
C LEU A 958 -6.50 -32.73 -7.65
N PRO A 959 -6.46 -32.68 -6.29
CA PRO A 959 -5.23 -32.29 -5.59
C PRO A 959 -4.13 -33.29 -5.97
N TRP A 960 -3.06 -32.77 -6.58
CA TRP A 960 -1.98 -33.59 -7.13
C TRP A 960 -1.03 -34.10 -6.04
N ARG A 961 -1.13 -33.54 -4.83
CA ARG A 961 -0.52 -34.09 -3.62
C ARG A 961 -1.35 -33.78 -2.39
N ALA A 962 -1.21 -34.63 -1.38
CA ALA A 962 -1.85 -34.48 -0.07
C ALA A 962 -3.38 -34.44 -0.17
N ASN A 963 -4.05 -33.79 0.78
CA ASN A 963 -5.46 -34.04 1.03
C ASN A 963 -6.40 -33.12 0.23
N GLY A 964 -7.65 -33.56 0.09
CA GLY A 964 -8.73 -32.62 -0.22
C GLY A 964 -8.98 -31.64 0.94
N VAL A 965 -9.08 -32.19 2.17
CA VAL A 965 -9.19 -31.42 3.41
C VAL A 965 -8.38 -32.07 4.52
N ALA A 966 -7.62 -31.29 5.28
CA ALA A 966 -6.87 -31.78 6.45
C ALA A 966 -7.18 -30.97 7.73
N ILE A 967 -7.23 -31.66 8.86
CA ILE A 967 -7.27 -31.05 10.19
C ILE A 967 -6.14 -31.65 11.03
N TYR A 968 -5.22 -30.80 11.46
CA TYR A 968 -4.10 -31.14 12.34
C TYR A 968 -4.31 -30.49 13.71
N GLY A 969 -5.02 -31.19 14.60
CA GLY A 969 -5.29 -30.76 15.97
C GLY A 969 -6.40 -29.71 16.15
N GLY A 970 -6.43 -29.09 17.33
CA GLY A 970 -7.43 -28.08 17.69
C GLY A 970 -8.78 -28.63 18.16
N TYR A 971 -9.83 -27.80 18.14
CA TYR A 971 -11.18 -28.17 18.58
C TYR A 971 -12.30 -27.40 17.87
N GLY A 972 -13.52 -27.91 17.85
CA GLY A 972 -14.69 -27.25 17.23
C GLY A 972 -14.66 -27.20 15.69
N ASN A 973 -13.60 -27.69 15.06
CA ASN A 973 -13.39 -27.62 13.62
C ASN A 973 -14.42 -28.49 12.86
N THR A 974 -14.95 -27.97 11.76
CA THR A 974 -16.04 -28.58 10.99
C THR A 974 -15.72 -28.65 9.50
N VAL A 975 -15.90 -29.83 8.90
CA VAL A 975 -15.82 -30.11 7.46
C VAL A 975 -17.19 -30.59 7.01
N GLU A 976 -18.03 -29.70 6.47
CA GLU A 976 -19.44 -30.00 6.19
C GLU A 976 -19.89 -29.62 4.76
N ASN A 977 -20.72 -30.47 4.14
CA ASN A 977 -21.31 -30.29 2.80
C ASN A 977 -20.30 -30.20 1.64
N ASN A 978 -19.05 -30.65 1.77
CA ASN A 978 -18.05 -30.54 0.72
C ASN A 978 -18.20 -31.68 -0.32
N LEU A 979 -17.83 -31.39 -1.57
CA LEU A 979 -17.65 -32.38 -2.63
C LEU A 979 -16.15 -32.49 -2.88
N ILE A 980 -15.57 -33.67 -2.70
CA ILE A 980 -14.14 -33.92 -2.85
C ILE A 980 -13.96 -35.04 -3.86
N ALA A 981 -13.16 -34.81 -4.90
CA ALA A 981 -12.98 -35.76 -5.98
C ALA A 981 -11.52 -35.91 -6.40
N ASP A 982 -11.16 -37.13 -6.79
CA ASP A 982 -9.95 -37.45 -7.55
C ASP A 982 -8.62 -37.03 -6.88
N THR A 983 -8.45 -37.29 -5.57
CA THR A 983 -7.15 -37.05 -4.89
C THR A 983 -6.08 -38.03 -5.38
N MET A 984 -4.84 -37.58 -5.61
CA MET A 984 -3.84 -38.42 -6.28
C MET A 984 -3.18 -39.48 -5.38
N ASN A 985 -2.60 -39.05 -4.25
CA ASN A 985 -1.73 -39.90 -3.43
C ASN A 985 -2.14 -39.98 -1.94
N TYR A 986 -3.12 -39.17 -1.53
CA TYR A 986 -3.54 -39.00 -0.14
C TYR A 986 -5.09 -38.98 -0.04
N PRO A 987 -5.64 -39.00 1.18
CA PRO A 987 -7.08 -38.98 1.45
C PRO A 987 -7.86 -37.82 0.83
N GLY A 988 -9.18 -37.99 0.74
CA GLY A 988 -10.10 -36.87 0.56
C GLY A 988 -10.20 -36.02 1.83
N ILE A 989 -10.28 -36.67 3.00
CA ILE A 989 -10.27 -36.00 4.31
C ILE A 989 -9.28 -36.70 5.25
N MET A 990 -8.41 -35.92 5.92
CA MET A 990 -7.46 -36.44 6.90
C MET A 990 -7.53 -35.71 8.24
N LEU A 991 -7.53 -36.49 9.33
CA LEU A 991 -7.33 -36.01 10.70
C LEU A 991 -6.01 -36.59 11.19
N ALA A 992 -5.02 -35.77 11.55
CA ALA A 992 -3.67 -36.27 11.86
C ALA A 992 -2.89 -35.48 12.91
N THR A 993 -1.87 -36.12 13.50
CA THR A 993 -0.96 -35.53 14.51
C THR A 993 0.53 -35.62 14.13
N ASP A 994 0.82 -35.88 12.87
CA ASP A 994 2.17 -35.93 12.28
C ASP A 994 2.85 -34.56 12.17
N HIS A 995 2.10 -33.48 11.95
CA HIS A 995 2.62 -32.10 11.92
C HIS A 995 2.84 -31.44 13.29
N SER A 996 3.04 -32.24 14.35
CA SER A 996 3.22 -31.81 15.75
C SER A 996 2.23 -30.71 16.22
N PRO A 997 0.91 -30.85 15.98
CA PRO A 997 -0.05 -29.81 16.32
C PRO A 997 -0.33 -29.73 17.83
N LEU A 998 -0.93 -28.62 18.26
CA LEU A 998 -1.64 -28.54 19.54
C LEU A 998 -2.77 -29.58 19.57
N PRO A 999 -3.00 -30.29 20.70
CA PRO A 999 -3.79 -31.52 20.70
C PRO A 999 -5.23 -31.37 20.19
N PHE A 1000 -5.77 -32.46 19.64
CA PHE A 1000 -7.20 -32.59 19.43
C PHE A 1000 -7.94 -32.54 20.77
N SER A 1001 -8.95 -31.68 20.86
CA SER A 1001 -9.85 -31.57 22.00
C SER A 1001 -11.27 -31.21 21.54
N GLY A 1002 -12.23 -31.20 22.46
CA GLY A 1002 -13.63 -30.90 22.13
C GLY A 1002 -14.21 -31.87 21.08
N THR A 1003 -14.79 -31.32 20.01
CA THR A 1003 -15.39 -32.08 18.91
C THR A 1003 -14.78 -31.67 17.58
N THR A 1004 -14.52 -32.63 16.69
CA THR A 1004 -14.28 -32.37 15.26
C THR A 1004 -15.37 -33.05 14.44
N LEU A 1005 -16.04 -32.30 13.58
CA LEU A 1005 -17.20 -32.75 12.82
C LEU A 1005 -16.88 -32.89 11.33
N VAL A 1006 -17.10 -34.09 10.79
CA VAL A 1006 -17.10 -34.38 9.35
C VAL A 1006 -18.53 -34.76 8.97
N ALA A 1007 -19.25 -33.90 8.25
CA ALA A 1007 -20.70 -34.08 8.02
C ALA A 1007 -21.12 -33.86 6.57
N ASN A 1008 -22.02 -34.71 6.07
CA ASN A 1008 -22.64 -34.55 4.75
C ASN A 1008 -21.65 -34.26 3.61
N ASN A 1009 -20.47 -34.89 3.60
CA ASN A 1009 -19.52 -34.74 2.50
C ASN A 1009 -19.77 -35.82 1.42
N GLY A 1010 -19.35 -35.55 0.19
CA GLY A 1010 -19.31 -36.54 -0.89
C GLY A 1010 -17.88 -36.71 -1.37
N LEU A 1011 -17.31 -37.89 -1.17
CA LEU A 1011 -15.94 -38.22 -1.56
C LEU A 1011 -15.99 -39.20 -2.73
N TYR A 1012 -15.37 -38.84 -3.85
CA TYR A 1012 -15.39 -39.63 -5.09
C TYR A 1012 -13.97 -39.90 -5.55
N ARG A 1013 -13.58 -41.17 -5.69
CA ARG A 1013 -12.25 -41.53 -6.22
C ARG A 1013 -11.09 -40.94 -5.42
N CYS A 1014 -11.27 -40.83 -4.10
CA CYS A 1014 -10.26 -40.35 -3.15
C CYS A 1014 -9.42 -41.49 -2.57
N GLY A 1015 -8.28 -41.13 -1.98
CA GLY A 1015 -7.27 -42.05 -1.48
C GLY A 1015 -6.25 -42.43 -2.57
N GLY A 1016 -5.11 -42.97 -2.16
CA GLY A 1016 -3.99 -43.27 -3.05
C GLY A 1016 -2.80 -43.85 -2.28
N VAL A 1017 -1.62 -43.80 -2.88
CA VAL A 1017 -0.35 -44.26 -2.28
C VAL A 1017 0.70 -43.17 -2.22
N PHE A 1018 1.51 -43.19 -1.16
CA PHE A 1018 2.62 -42.25 -0.96
C PHE A 1018 3.78 -42.93 -0.20
N TRP A 1019 4.94 -42.25 -0.10
CA TRP A 1019 6.18 -42.79 0.46
C TRP A 1019 6.72 -43.98 -0.37
N ASN A 1020 7.23 -43.70 -1.57
CA ASN A 1020 7.63 -44.68 -2.59
C ASN A 1020 6.54 -45.71 -2.94
N GLU A 1021 5.29 -45.30 -2.79
CA GLU A 1021 4.09 -46.12 -2.92
C GLU A 1021 3.93 -47.24 -1.85
N ASP A 1022 4.76 -47.24 -0.80
CA ASP A 1022 4.71 -48.22 0.30
C ASP A 1022 3.52 -48.02 1.26
N GLN A 1023 2.90 -46.83 1.29
CA GLN A 1023 1.77 -46.53 2.20
C GLN A 1023 0.49 -46.17 1.46
N GLU A 1024 -0.53 -47.00 1.70
CA GLU A 1024 -1.89 -46.84 1.22
C GLU A 1024 -2.69 -45.88 2.13
N PHE A 1025 -3.59 -45.11 1.53
CA PHE A 1025 -4.47 -44.15 2.18
C PHE A 1025 -5.90 -44.29 1.68
N GLY A 1026 -6.84 -44.42 2.63
CA GLY A 1026 -8.27 -44.43 2.34
C GLY A 1026 -8.84 -43.04 2.05
N ALA A 1027 -10.10 -42.98 1.63
CA ALA A 1027 -10.78 -41.72 1.32
C ALA A 1027 -10.95 -40.80 2.54
N ILE A 1028 -11.25 -41.36 3.72
CA ILE A 1028 -11.15 -40.67 5.02
C ILE A 1028 -10.11 -41.37 5.87
N THR A 1029 -9.09 -40.67 6.36
CA THR A 1029 -8.02 -41.26 7.17
C THR A 1029 -7.85 -40.56 8.51
N LEU A 1030 -7.74 -41.35 9.58
CA LEU A 1030 -7.38 -40.88 10.92
C LEU A 1030 -5.99 -41.44 11.27
N PHE A 1031 -5.01 -40.55 11.41
CA PHE A 1031 -3.60 -40.90 11.65
C PHE A 1031 -3.08 -40.30 12.97
N PRO A 1032 -3.25 -41.01 14.10
CA PRO A 1032 -2.76 -40.57 15.42
C PRO A 1032 -1.24 -40.80 15.54
N ALA A 1033 -0.46 -40.15 14.68
CA ALA A 1033 0.97 -40.36 14.51
C ALA A 1033 1.79 -40.10 15.78
N SER A 1034 1.50 -39.02 16.51
CA SER A 1034 2.23 -38.63 17.72
C SER A 1034 1.35 -38.54 18.98
N GLY A 1035 0.10 -38.12 18.82
CA GLY A 1035 -0.88 -37.96 19.90
C GLY A 1035 -2.29 -38.38 19.49
N ASP A 1036 -3.18 -38.46 20.47
CA ASP A 1036 -4.55 -38.93 20.31
C ASP A 1036 -5.40 -37.99 19.44
N ILE A 1037 -6.31 -38.57 18.66
CA ILE A 1037 -7.35 -37.86 17.91
C ILE A 1037 -8.68 -38.17 18.58
N THR A 1038 -9.21 -37.21 19.33
CA THR A 1038 -10.40 -37.39 20.18
C THR A 1038 -11.60 -36.61 19.64
N GLY A 1039 -12.82 -36.98 20.05
CA GLY A 1039 -14.03 -36.18 19.78
C GLY A 1039 -14.51 -36.17 18.33
N VAL A 1040 -14.14 -37.17 17.52
CA VAL A 1040 -14.49 -37.21 16.10
C VAL A 1040 -15.92 -37.72 15.87
N THR A 1041 -16.72 -36.96 15.12
CA THR A 1041 -18.00 -37.40 14.57
C THR A 1041 -17.95 -37.35 13.05
N ILE A 1042 -18.24 -38.48 12.40
CA ILE A 1042 -18.43 -38.62 10.96
C ILE A 1042 -19.91 -38.91 10.71
N ARG A 1043 -20.61 -38.11 9.91
CA ARG A 1043 -22.03 -38.37 9.59
C ARG A 1043 -22.48 -38.00 8.19
N ASP A 1044 -23.55 -38.62 7.73
CA ASP A 1044 -24.32 -38.29 6.52
C ASP A 1044 -23.49 -38.26 5.21
N THR A 1045 -22.33 -38.91 5.23
CA THR A 1045 -21.25 -38.76 4.23
C THR A 1045 -21.23 -39.96 3.29
N ASP A 1046 -21.11 -39.70 1.99
CA ASP A 1046 -20.90 -40.73 0.97
C ASP A 1046 -19.41 -40.82 0.62
N VAL A 1047 -18.87 -42.04 0.59
CA VAL A 1047 -17.56 -42.39 0.05
C VAL A 1047 -17.76 -43.36 -1.10
N ILE A 1048 -17.46 -42.92 -2.31
CA ILE A 1048 -17.72 -43.66 -3.54
C ILE A 1048 -16.40 -43.86 -4.27
N ASP A 1049 -16.12 -45.07 -4.74
CA ASP A 1049 -15.02 -45.36 -5.66
C ASP A 1049 -13.62 -45.13 -5.06
N SER A 1050 -13.42 -45.31 -3.75
CA SER A 1050 -12.12 -45.06 -3.11
C SER A 1050 -11.01 -45.92 -3.72
N THR A 1051 -9.81 -45.35 -3.86
CA THR A 1051 -8.66 -46.07 -4.46
C THR A 1051 -8.27 -47.25 -3.58
N TYR A 1052 -8.12 -47.00 -2.28
CA TYR A 1052 -7.98 -48.01 -1.23
C TYR A 1052 -9.21 -47.95 -0.32
N ASP A 1053 -9.02 -47.87 1.00
CA ASP A 1053 -10.12 -47.97 1.96
C ASP A 1053 -11.16 -46.85 1.87
N GLY A 1054 -12.37 -47.11 2.36
CA GLY A 1054 -13.36 -46.06 2.58
C GLY A 1054 -13.00 -45.16 3.77
N ILE A 1055 -12.93 -45.75 4.97
CA ILE A 1055 -12.46 -45.09 6.21
C ILE A 1055 -11.29 -45.88 6.81
N GLN A 1056 -10.15 -45.24 6.99
CA GLN A 1056 -8.90 -45.86 7.46
C GLN A 1056 -8.50 -45.32 8.85
N PHE A 1057 -8.33 -46.23 9.82
CA PHE A 1057 -7.69 -45.95 11.11
C PHE A 1057 -6.24 -46.45 11.08
N LYS A 1058 -5.28 -45.52 10.90
CA LYS A 1058 -3.86 -45.86 10.85
C LYS A 1058 -3.29 -46.13 12.24
N ASN A 1059 -2.17 -46.84 12.27
CA ASN A 1059 -1.33 -47.02 13.45
C ASN A 1059 -0.50 -45.75 13.75
N GLY A 1060 -0.01 -45.60 14.98
CA GLY A 1060 0.77 -44.43 15.39
C GLY A 1060 1.03 -44.35 16.88
N GLY A 1061 1.70 -43.28 17.31
CA GLY A 1061 2.05 -43.02 18.71
C GLY A 1061 0.85 -42.75 19.63
N GLY A 1062 -0.29 -42.34 19.09
CA GLY A 1062 -1.55 -42.10 19.80
C GLY A 1062 -2.66 -43.13 19.52
N SER A 1063 -3.89 -42.75 19.88
CA SER A 1063 -5.13 -43.51 19.83
C SER A 1063 -6.26 -42.69 19.18
N THR A 1064 -7.28 -43.37 18.64
CA THR A 1064 -8.51 -42.75 18.08
C THR A 1064 -9.76 -43.22 18.85
N PRO A 1065 -9.97 -42.74 20.10
CA PRO A 1065 -11.08 -43.20 20.94
C PRO A 1065 -12.43 -42.55 20.59
N ASN A 1066 -13.48 -43.37 20.67
CA ASN A 1066 -14.89 -43.00 20.68
C ASN A 1066 -15.35 -42.24 19.43
N VAL A 1067 -14.84 -42.62 18.26
CA VAL A 1067 -15.26 -42.08 16.97
C VAL A 1067 -16.71 -42.50 16.71
N THR A 1068 -17.59 -41.54 16.42
CA THR A 1068 -18.99 -41.83 16.07
C THR A 1068 -19.15 -41.75 14.55
N ILE A 1069 -19.68 -42.81 13.93
CA ILE A 1069 -19.92 -42.88 12.48
C ILE A 1069 -21.41 -43.20 12.25
N SER A 1070 -22.13 -42.30 11.58
CA SER A 1070 -23.58 -42.48 11.40
C SER A 1070 -24.12 -42.02 10.03
N ASN A 1071 -25.09 -42.73 9.47
CA ASN A 1071 -25.66 -42.43 8.14
C ASN A 1071 -24.57 -42.33 7.03
N VAL A 1072 -23.53 -43.17 7.10
CA VAL A 1072 -22.44 -43.17 6.13
C VAL A 1072 -22.66 -44.26 5.10
N ARG A 1073 -22.47 -43.95 3.81
CA ARG A 1073 -22.42 -44.94 2.74
C ARG A 1073 -20.99 -45.03 2.21
N ILE A 1074 -20.46 -46.24 2.15
CA ILE A 1074 -19.22 -46.56 1.46
C ILE A 1074 -19.56 -47.53 0.32
N ASP A 1075 -19.18 -47.19 -0.91
CA ASP A 1075 -19.43 -48.03 -2.08
C ASP A 1075 -18.19 -48.09 -2.97
N ARG A 1076 -17.71 -49.31 -3.20
CA ARG A 1076 -16.59 -49.64 -4.09
C ARG A 1076 -15.25 -49.06 -3.67
N SER A 1077 -14.68 -49.63 -2.60
CA SER A 1077 -13.26 -49.50 -2.27
C SER A 1077 -12.45 -50.47 -3.15
N ASN A 1078 -11.78 -49.93 -4.19
CA ASN A 1078 -11.28 -50.75 -5.30
C ASN A 1078 -10.14 -51.71 -4.92
N ASN A 1079 -9.25 -51.29 -4.03
CA ASN A 1079 -8.09 -52.08 -3.58
C ASN A 1079 -7.96 -52.06 -2.04
N GLY A 1080 -9.08 -52.02 -1.31
CA GLY A 1080 -9.08 -51.95 0.15
C GLY A 1080 -10.42 -52.29 0.78
N ALA A 1081 -10.54 -52.03 2.07
CA ALA A 1081 -11.73 -52.33 2.87
C ALA A 1081 -12.70 -51.15 2.94
N GLY A 1082 -13.98 -51.41 3.23
CA GLY A 1082 -14.93 -50.32 3.49
C GLY A 1082 -14.51 -49.49 4.71
N ILE A 1083 -14.22 -50.17 5.82
CA ILE A 1083 -13.58 -49.60 7.01
C ILE A 1083 -12.37 -50.47 7.40
N LEU A 1084 -11.17 -49.89 7.42
CA LEU A 1084 -9.94 -50.56 7.83
C LEU A 1084 -9.45 -50.07 9.20
N ALA A 1085 -9.18 -51.01 10.12
CA ALA A 1085 -8.33 -50.76 11.28
C ALA A 1085 -6.97 -51.46 11.10
N MET A 1086 -5.91 -50.66 10.94
CA MET A 1086 -4.57 -51.17 10.67
C MET A 1086 -3.95 -51.92 11.86
N SER A 1087 -2.91 -52.71 11.58
CA SER A 1087 -2.12 -53.41 12.60
C SER A 1087 -1.49 -52.41 13.58
N GLY A 1088 -1.73 -52.58 14.87
CA GLY A 1088 -1.29 -51.63 15.91
C GLY A 1088 -2.19 -50.40 16.10
N ALA A 1089 -3.31 -50.26 15.35
CA ALA A 1089 -4.30 -49.23 15.65
C ALA A 1089 -4.96 -49.47 17.03
N ARG A 1090 -5.30 -48.36 17.71
CA ARG A 1090 -5.83 -48.31 19.09
C ARG A 1090 -6.98 -47.31 19.15
N GLY A 1091 -8.04 -47.64 19.88
CA GLY A 1091 -9.23 -46.80 20.01
C GLY A 1091 -10.54 -47.54 19.79
N SER A 1092 -11.58 -46.79 19.44
CA SER A 1092 -12.93 -47.30 19.26
C SER A 1092 -13.72 -46.49 18.23
N ALA A 1093 -14.53 -47.17 17.42
CA ALA A 1093 -15.57 -46.57 16.59
C ALA A 1093 -16.94 -47.21 16.85
N ALA A 1094 -17.99 -46.39 16.90
CA ALA A 1094 -19.38 -46.81 16.99
C ALA A 1094 -20.11 -46.46 15.69
N LEU A 1095 -20.71 -47.47 15.05
CA LEU A 1095 -21.43 -47.36 13.78
C LEU A 1095 -22.95 -47.33 14.01
N THR A 1096 -23.68 -46.54 13.23
CA THR A 1096 -25.15 -46.52 13.23
C THR A 1096 -25.69 -46.15 11.85
N ASN A 1097 -26.46 -47.03 11.21
CA ASN A 1097 -26.95 -46.84 9.86
C ASN A 1097 -25.79 -46.61 8.86
N VAL A 1098 -24.78 -47.48 8.91
CA VAL A 1098 -23.64 -47.46 7.98
C VAL A 1098 -23.84 -48.53 6.90
N THR A 1099 -23.90 -48.12 5.64
CA THR A 1099 -24.02 -49.03 4.49
C THR A 1099 -22.68 -49.17 3.80
N ILE A 1100 -22.18 -50.40 3.65
CA ILE A 1100 -20.94 -50.70 2.94
C ILE A 1100 -21.25 -51.67 1.81
N SER A 1101 -20.64 -51.47 0.64
CA SER A 1101 -20.81 -52.35 -0.51
C SER A 1101 -19.58 -52.35 -1.43
N ASN A 1102 -19.39 -53.46 -2.15
CA ASN A 1102 -18.41 -53.61 -3.24
C ASN A 1102 -16.93 -53.32 -2.87
N SER A 1103 -16.55 -53.43 -1.60
CA SER A 1103 -15.15 -53.25 -1.15
C SER A 1103 -14.32 -54.51 -1.38
N ALA A 1104 -13.12 -54.39 -1.94
CA ALA A 1104 -12.30 -55.51 -2.40
C ALA A 1104 -11.86 -56.44 -1.25
N ASP A 1105 -11.40 -55.87 -0.13
CA ASP A 1105 -10.90 -56.64 1.02
C ASP A 1105 -11.99 -56.98 2.05
N GLY A 1106 -13.23 -56.54 1.80
CA GLY A 1106 -14.39 -56.73 2.65
C GLY A 1106 -14.86 -55.45 3.35
N ASP A 1107 -16.03 -55.54 3.99
CA ASP A 1107 -16.75 -54.35 4.46
C ASP A 1107 -16.08 -53.70 5.69
N ILE A 1108 -15.70 -54.50 6.69
CA ILE A 1108 -15.02 -54.04 7.91
C ILE A 1108 -13.85 -54.98 8.20
N VAL A 1109 -12.62 -54.48 8.06
CA VAL A 1109 -11.39 -55.25 8.21
C VAL A 1109 -10.60 -54.75 9.42
N LYS A 1110 -10.10 -55.70 10.22
CA LYS A 1110 -9.13 -55.44 11.29
C LYS A 1110 -7.89 -56.28 11.03
N GLN A 1111 -6.77 -55.62 10.78
CA GLN A 1111 -5.51 -56.32 10.56
C GLN A 1111 -5.00 -57.00 11.85
N PRO A 1112 -4.29 -58.13 11.75
CA PRO A 1112 -3.68 -58.79 12.92
C PRO A 1112 -2.83 -57.83 13.75
N GLY A 1113 -2.96 -57.86 15.07
CA GLY A 1113 -2.26 -56.94 15.98
C GLY A 1113 -2.95 -55.58 16.17
N SER A 1114 -4.06 -55.29 15.49
CA SER A 1114 -4.93 -54.16 15.86
C SER A 1114 -5.64 -54.44 17.19
N THR A 1115 -5.75 -53.42 18.05
CA THR A 1115 -6.58 -53.47 19.27
C THR A 1115 -7.86 -52.63 19.11
N PHE A 1116 -8.07 -52.06 17.91
CA PHE A 1116 -9.17 -51.15 17.64
C PHE A 1116 -10.53 -51.86 17.74
N THR A 1117 -11.46 -51.25 18.48
CA THR A 1117 -12.82 -51.77 18.64
C THR A 1117 -13.76 -51.10 17.65
N ILE A 1118 -14.67 -51.88 17.06
CA ILE A 1118 -15.70 -51.38 16.14
C ILE A 1118 -16.98 -52.06 16.62
N THR A 1119 -18.02 -51.27 16.87
CA THR A 1119 -19.29 -51.72 17.46
C THR A 1119 -20.46 -51.07 16.73
N GLY A 1120 -21.63 -51.71 16.75
CA GLY A 1120 -22.81 -51.24 16.00
C GLY A 1120 -22.77 -51.60 14.52
N GLY A 1121 -23.70 -51.02 13.77
CA GLY A 1121 -23.97 -51.25 12.34
C GLY A 1121 -25.20 -50.46 11.91
#